data_AF-A0A2G2L5B5-F1
#
_entry.id   AF-A0A2G2L5B5-F1
#
_cell.length_a   1.000
_cell.length_b   1.000
_cell.length_c   1.000
_cell.angle_alpha   90.00
_cell.angle_beta   90.00
_cell.angle_gamma   90.00
#
_symmetry.space_group_name_H-M   'P 1'
#
loop_
_entity.id
_entity.type
_entity.pdbx_description
1 polymer ?
#
loop_
_entity_poly.entity_id
_entity_poly.type
_entity_poly.pdbx_seq_one_letter_code
_entity_poly.pdbx_strand_id
1 'polypeptide(L)'
;MWRFFILGILLLLTAVSELKAVESIGFYYNKIDSVRELINYDRVVVNPDFLSDRQLAVLHKAESKVYAYLSVGELDLAYVVASAKKPLADLSSIPHDINPIWQTRVIDQTSLIWQNYLVSQTKHFAKRGFDGVFLDTVDSYQLLDKEQFNPALQKQALINTIKQISKTQNKDKKLKLIINRGFELLEKITEETINLEAVVAESLFQKFNLQKQHYYPVKKEDTLWLTIQLQNIVKRNIEVIVIDYASPWNKSKQRQLAKNILQSGYTPYVADGLLHTLGISTIEPIGKRVLGFYDGHMVNDMTYSKCHRLISMPLEYLGYVPECIDINNFVPANIDLTRYAGVIFWLGAEAFDKNELINDWIFNLIGKKRILFLGALPTNRKLLNKLGLTRKRDLSGKITLSKGNAIFNKTKQSGLSNKNTNPQFSPFEVYADWKLTDKENEVFIEIKDENSNTSALVFNSYWGGAALTPMPVATLANNQSKWMLDPFWLLDKTLKLAIIPSADITRESGRRIVTTHIDGDGFPSRSGFTKQPFVSQIILDEILSKRKTPHTVSVIEAEVSKNGLYPQLSEELETIAKKMFKLTHVEAASHTFSHPFYWNEQTARKVKAYGAHLPVKGYELDYFKEIVGSANYIKSLLPANKEVKLILWSGAADPTEEQIMIAENSGLLNVNGGNTYSVIGNDDFSEVSPNIVWHQNAVQVYAPIQNENLHTNLWSENFDGFSRVIETFKNLNQPRALKPISLYYHMYSGTYPASLQSLNNVYDWIEKQKTTPLYLSEYALRAKSLYETGLAKDLFGGWQIVSTGIKSVRIPLSLGIPEIKNSNVIGWNKEFDGNYLILNKVRTFLSLKTRIKKKSIEKRLVNANAQILKWQNLKGNIYWKVLSHTPLKMTLRNFHHCKIESNVQIDVKHYGRLTQISSETSGEIGGVINCN
;
A
#
# COMPACT_ATOMS: atom_id res chain seq x y z
N MET A 1 50.79 -46.22 4.41
CA MET A 1 49.36 -46.50 4.68
C MET A 1 48.64 -45.41 5.50
N TRP A 2 49.17 -44.17 5.55
CA TRP A 2 48.65 -43.07 6.40
C TRP A 2 48.49 -41.75 5.63
N ARG A 3 48.26 -41.83 4.30
CA ARG A 3 47.99 -40.68 3.42
C ARG A 3 46.68 -40.78 2.64
N PHE A 4 46.00 -41.93 2.68
CA PHE A 4 44.72 -42.15 2.00
C PHE A 4 43.49 -42.00 2.92
N PHE A 5 43.67 -41.90 4.24
CA PHE A 5 42.56 -41.73 5.19
C PHE A 5 42.14 -40.27 5.45
N ILE A 6 42.99 -39.29 5.08
CA ILE A 6 42.71 -37.85 5.30
C ILE A 6 41.96 -37.23 4.10
N LEU A 7 42.06 -37.81 2.90
CA LEU A 7 41.31 -37.34 1.73
C LEU A 7 39.83 -37.77 1.75
N GLY A 8 39.47 -38.83 2.49
CA GLY A 8 38.09 -39.30 2.63
C GLY A 8 37.24 -38.51 3.63
N ILE A 9 37.86 -37.82 4.60
CA ILE A 9 37.16 -37.04 5.63
C ILE A 9 37.04 -35.55 5.24
N LEU A 10 37.89 -35.04 4.33
CA LEU A 10 37.77 -33.68 3.79
C LEU A 10 36.76 -33.54 2.63
N LEU A 11 36.29 -34.65 2.06
CA LEU A 11 35.25 -34.67 1.01
C LEU A 11 33.82 -34.83 1.56
N LEU A 12 33.65 -34.98 2.88
CA LEU A 12 32.35 -35.05 3.56
C LEU A 12 31.89 -33.71 4.18
N LEU A 13 32.64 -32.62 3.97
CA LEU A 13 32.34 -31.29 4.55
C LEU A 13 32.03 -30.19 3.51
N THR A 14 31.89 -30.51 2.22
CA THR A 14 31.54 -29.53 1.17
C THR A 14 30.27 -29.87 0.40
N ALA A 15 29.31 -30.53 1.05
CA ALA A 15 27.90 -30.44 0.67
C ALA A 15 27.18 -29.60 1.72
N VAL A 16 27.52 -28.31 1.79
CA VAL A 16 26.55 -27.34 2.31
C VAL A 16 25.47 -27.28 1.25
N SER A 17 24.51 -28.20 1.32
CA SER A 17 23.20 -27.95 0.73
C SER A 17 22.78 -26.60 1.31
N GLU A 18 22.62 -25.57 0.48
CA GLU A 18 21.86 -24.40 0.89
C GLU A 18 20.50 -24.93 1.34
N LEU A 19 20.31 -25.05 2.66
CA LEU A 19 19.02 -25.40 3.23
C LEU A 19 18.07 -24.32 2.73
N LYS A 20 17.21 -24.70 1.77
CA LYS A 20 16.19 -23.82 1.22
C LYS A 20 15.39 -23.30 2.41
N ALA A 21 15.30 -21.97 2.55
CA ALA A 21 14.53 -21.38 3.63
C ALA A 21 13.08 -21.88 3.58
N VAL A 22 12.53 -22.21 4.75
CA VAL A 22 11.16 -22.74 4.87
C VAL A 22 10.17 -21.65 4.44
N GLU A 23 9.39 -21.94 3.39
CA GLU A 23 8.36 -21.03 2.84
C GLU A 23 7.27 -20.78 3.89
N SER A 24 6.95 -19.52 4.13
CA SER A 24 5.87 -19.14 5.04
C SER A 24 4.49 -19.49 4.47
N ILE A 25 3.52 -19.72 5.33
CA ILE A 25 2.12 -19.92 4.94
C ILE A 25 1.17 -19.19 5.90
N GLY A 26 0.10 -18.60 5.35
CA GLY A 26 -0.98 -17.98 6.12
C GLY A 26 -2.35 -18.57 5.80
N PHE A 27 -3.16 -18.85 6.82
CA PHE A 27 -4.57 -19.25 6.67
C PHE A 27 -5.47 -18.10 7.14
N TYR A 28 -6.38 -17.64 6.28
CA TYR A 28 -7.24 -16.50 6.57
C TYR A 28 -8.65 -16.70 6.01
N TYR A 29 -9.63 -16.92 6.90
CA TYR A 29 -11.00 -17.28 6.51
C TYR A 29 -12.02 -16.15 6.71
N ASN A 30 -11.61 -15.02 7.27
CA ASN A 30 -12.47 -13.85 7.40
C ASN A 30 -12.56 -13.07 6.07
N LYS A 31 -13.48 -12.11 5.97
CA LYS A 31 -13.68 -11.26 4.79
C LYS A 31 -12.39 -10.50 4.44
N ILE A 32 -12.07 -10.44 3.15
CA ILE A 32 -10.85 -9.78 2.64
C ILE A 32 -11.22 -8.44 2.03
N ASP A 33 -11.00 -7.37 2.79
CA ASP A 33 -11.09 -5.99 2.29
C ASP A 33 -9.92 -5.67 1.35
N SER A 34 -8.70 -6.13 1.68
CA SER A 34 -7.51 -6.03 0.83
C SER A 34 -6.49 -7.13 1.17
N VAL A 35 -5.53 -7.35 0.25
CA VAL A 35 -4.49 -8.39 0.39
C VAL A 35 -3.16 -7.87 0.94
N ARG A 36 -3.08 -6.60 1.38
CA ARG A 36 -1.82 -5.92 1.76
C ARG A 36 -1.03 -6.62 2.85
N GLU A 37 -1.70 -7.31 3.75
CA GLU A 37 -1.04 -8.11 4.79
C GLU A 37 -0.75 -9.53 4.31
N LEU A 38 -1.61 -10.10 3.47
CA LEU A 38 -1.50 -11.46 2.94
C LEU A 38 -0.31 -11.63 1.98
N ILE A 39 0.08 -10.59 1.25
CA ILE A 39 1.28 -10.60 0.38
C ILE A 39 2.58 -10.91 1.14
N ASN A 40 2.60 -10.80 2.47
CA ASN A 40 3.78 -11.14 3.26
C ASN A 40 4.07 -12.65 3.29
N TYR A 41 3.08 -13.51 3.09
CA TYR A 41 3.30 -14.95 3.08
C TYR A 41 3.71 -15.45 1.69
N ASP A 42 4.53 -16.49 1.64
CA ASP A 42 4.89 -17.16 0.38
C ASP A 42 3.70 -17.97 -0.16
N ARG A 43 2.85 -18.45 0.74
CA ARG A 43 1.60 -19.17 0.45
C ARG A 43 0.46 -18.65 1.30
N VAL A 44 -0.73 -18.56 0.74
CA VAL A 44 -1.96 -18.22 1.49
C VAL A 44 -3.08 -19.17 1.18
N VAL A 45 -3.80 -19.60 2.22
CA VAL A 45 -5.05 -20.37 2.13
C VAL A 45 -6.19 -19.43 2.53
N VAL A 46 -7.15 -19.27 1.63
CA VAL A 46 -8.27 -18.35 1.84
C VAL A 46 -9.60 -18.98 1.43
N ASN A 47 -10.68 -18.43 1.95
CA ASN A 47 -12.00 -18.70 1.38
C ASN A 47 -12.08 -18.07 -0.02
N PRO A 48 -12.27 -18.86 -1.09
CA PRO A 48 -12.26 -18.36 -2.46
C PRO A 48 -13.38 -17.35 -2.77
N ASP A 49 -14.46 -17.34 -2.00
CA ASP A 49 -15.60 -16.43 -2.21
C ASP A 49 -15.33 -15.02 -1.65
N PHE A 50 -14.34 -14.87 -0.75
CA PHE A 50 -13.95 -13.58 -0.19
C PHE A 50 -12.80 -12.91 -0.92
N LEU A 51 -12.22 -13.56 -1.94
CA LEU A 51 -11.11 -13.03 -2.72
C LEU A 51 -11.59 -12.63 -4.12
N SER A 52 -11.42 -11.37 -4.50
CA SER A 52 -11.68 -10.91 -5.88
C SER A 52 -10.55 -11.29 -6.84
N ASP A 53 -10.83 -11.29 -8.15
CA ASP A 53 -9.81 -11.59 -9.16
C ASP A 53 -8.68 -10.53 -9.21
N ARG A 54 -8.99 -9.27 -8.89
CA ARG A 54 -7.99 -8.20 -8.70
C ARG A 54 -7.06 -8.52 -7.53
N GLN A 55 -7.62 -8.89 -6.38
CA GLN A 55 -6.84 -9.26 -5.20
C GLN A 55 -5.98 -10.51 -5.43
N LEU A 56 -6.50 -11.51 -6.16
CA LEU A 56 -5.73 -12.69 -6.59
C LEU A 56 -4.55 -12.30 -7.48
N ALA A 57 -4.76 -11.40 -8.45
CA ALA A 57 -3.69 -10.89 -9.31
C ALA A 57 -2.60 -10.14 -8.51
N VAL A 58 -2.98 -9.37 -7.49
CA VAL A 58 -2.03 -8.68 -6.59
C VAL A 58 -1.20 -9.70 -5.78
N LEU A 59 -1.80 -10.77 -5.26
CA LEU A 59 -1.08 -11.85 -4.57
C LEU A 59 -0.05 -12.54 -5.50
N HIS A 60 -0.43 -12.86 -6.74
CA HIS A 60 0.51 -13.42 -7.71
C HIS A 60 1.63 -12.44 -8.08
N LYS A 61 1.31 -11.14 -8.20
CA LYS A 61 2.31 -10.08 -8.43
C LYS A 61 3.29 -9.95 -7.25
N ALA A 62 2.85 -10.31 -6.04
CA ALA A 62 3.67 -10.39 -4.84
C ALA A 62 4.44 -11.73 -4.71
N GLU A 63 4.38 -12.59 -5.74
CA GLU A 63 4.96 -13.94 -5.75
C GLU A 63 4.40 -14.87 -4.65
N SER A 64 3.18 -14.59 -4.15
CA SER A 64 2.47 -15.46 -3.21
C SER A 64 1.63 -16.49 -3.96
N LYS A 65 1.77 -17.78 -3.62
CA LYS A 65 0.88 -18.83 -4.10
C LYS A 65 -0.44 -18.81 -3.32
N VAL A 66 -1.57 -18.96 -4.01
CA VAL A 66 -2.91 -18.86 -3.43
C VAL A 66 -3.66 -20.18 -3.54
N TYR A 67 -4.15 -20.65 -2.40
CA TYR A 67 -4.89 -21.90 -2.24
C TYR A 67 -6.34 -21.61 -1.84
N ALA A 68 -7.29 -22.21 -2.55
CA ALA A 68 -8.69 -22.14 -2.19
C ALA A 68 -9.01 -23.18 -1.12
N TYR A 69 -9.62 -22.75 -0.01
CA TYR A 69 -10.21 -23.66 0.97
C TYR A 69 -11.35 -24.48 0.35
N LEU A 70 -11.34 -25.80 0.60
CA LEU A 70 -12.41 -26.71 0.21
C LEU A 70 -12.60 -27.79 1.27
N SER A 71 -13.75 -27.75 1.96
CA SER A 71 -14.20 -28.87 2.80
C SER A 71 -14.65 -30.03 1.91
N VAL A 72 -14.00 -31.19 2.02
CA VAL A 72 -14.33 -32.37 1.20
C VAL A 72 -15.16 -33.41 1.94
N GLY A 73 -15.10 -33.46 3.26
CA GLY A 73 -15.89 -34.38 4.08
C GLY A 73 -17.21 -33.80 4.57
N GLU A 74 -17.32 -32.48 4.66
CA GLU A 74 -18.46 -31.80 5.28
C GLU A 74 -19.06 -30.69 4.42
N LEU A 75 -20.35 -30.46 4.60
CA LEU A 75 -21.14 -29.39 3.98
C LEU A 75 -21.72 -28.46 5.06
N ASP A 76 -21.33 -27.19 5.00
CA ASP A 76 -22.03 -26.11 5.71
C ASP A 76 -23.16 -25.59 4.83
N LEU A 77 -24.39 -26.03 5.13
CA LEU A 77 -25.57 -25.64 4.35
C LEU A 77 -25.90 -24.15 4.53
N ALA A 78 -25.67 -23.58 5.71
CA ALA A 78 -25.95 -22.17 5.97
C ALA A 78 -25.04 -21.27 5.11
N TYR A 79 -23.77 -21.65 4.99
CA TYR A 79 -22.82 -20.99 4.10
C TYR A 79 -23.21 -21.09 2.62
N VAL A 80 -23.61 -22.27 2.15
CA VAL A 80 -24.01 -22.47 0.75
C VAL A 80 -25.29 -21.70 0.41
N VAL A 81 -26.26 -21.64 1.34
CA VAL A 81 -27.48 -20.83 1.19
C VAL A 81 -27.13 -19.34 1.14
N ALA A 82 -26.30 -18.87 2.07
CA ALA A 82 -25.90 -17.46 2.14
C ALA A 82 -25.08 -16.99 0.93
N SER A 83 -24.33 -17.89 0.28
CA SER A 83 -23.53 -17.60 -0.92
C SER A 83 -24.31 -17.69 -2.25
N ALA A 84 -25.62 -17.97 -2.21
CA ALA A 84 -26.51 -18.04 -3.39
C ALA A 84 -26.07 -19.02 -4.51
N LYS A 85 -25.24 -20.03 -4.19
CA LYS A 85 -24.71 -20.99 -5.16
C LYS A 85 -25.75 -22.06 -5.56
N LYS A 86 -26.27 -22.01 -6.79
CA LYS A 86 -27.03 -23.13 -7.40
C LYS A 86 -26.08 -24.23 -7.89
N PRO A 87 -26.47 -25.53 -7.85
CA PRO A 87 -27.76 -26.07 -7.44
C PRO A 87 -27.76 -26.48 -5.96
N LEU A 88 -28.40 -25.66 -5.12
CA LEU A 88 -28.64 -25.91 -3.69
C LEU A 88 -29.58 -27.09 -3.44
N ALA A 89 -30.52 -27.34 -4.37
CA ALA A 89 -31.53 -28.39 -4.23
C ALA A 89 -30.89 -29.78 -4.17
N ASP A 90 -29.98 -30.10 -5.10
CA ASP A 90 -29.37 -31.43 -5.22
C ASP A 90 -28.38 -31.75 -4.08
N LEU A 91 -27.74 -30.73 -3.51
CA LEU A 91 -26.81 -30.90 -2.39
C LEU A 91 -27.53 -31.17 -1.06
N SER A 92 -28.74 -30.62 -0.89
CA SER A 92 -29.50 -30.75 0.35
C SER A 92 -30.04 -32.16 0.61
N SER A 93 -30.19 -32.98 -0.45
CA SER A 93 -30.71 -34.34 -0.43
C SER A 93 -29.65 -35.43 -0.26
N ILE A 94 -28.37 -35.07 -0.14
CA ILE A 94 -27.30 -36.06 0.02
C ILE A 94 -27.39 -36.68 1.43
N PRO A 95 -27.32 -38.03 1.57
CA PRO A 95 -27.23 -38.68 2.87
C PRO A 95 -26.07 -38.14 3.71
N HIS A 96 -26.33 -37.87 4.98
CA HIS A 96 -25.38 -37.24 5.88
C HIS A 96 -25.69 -37.53 7.34
N ASP A 97 -24.67 -37.38 8.18
CA ASP A 97 -24.80 -37.19 9.63
C ASP A 97 -24.50 -35.74 10.02
N ILE A 98 -24.63 -35.40 11.31
CA ILE A 98 -24.33 -34.05 11.83
C ILE A 98 -23.06 -34.08 12.67
N ASN A 99 -22.11 -33.19 12.35
CA ASN A 99 -20.98 -32.92 13.22
C ASN A 99 -21.47 -32.02 14.39
N PRO A 100 -21.48 -32.50 15.65
CA PRO A 100 -22.05 -31.74 16.76
C PRO A 100 -21.20 -30.53 17.18
N ILE A 101 -19.93 -30.46 16.77
CA ILE A 101 -19.01 -29.38 17.15
C ILE A 101 -19.19 -28.17 16.23
N TRP A 102 -19.26 -28.41 14.93
CA TRP A 102 -19.36 -27.36 13.90
C TRP A 102 -20.76 -27.17 13.35
N GLN A 103 -21.71 -28.05 13.71
CA GLN A 103 -23.09 -28.06 13.22
C GLN A 103 -23.20 -28.17 11.69
N THR A 104 -22.18 -28.77 11.08
CA THR A 104 -22.07 -29.07 9.65
C THR A 104 -22.60 -30.48 9.35
N ARG A 105 -22.93 -30.74 8.08
CA ARG A 105 -23.35 -32.07 7.61
C ARG A 105 -22.13 -32.88 7.19
N VAL A 106 -21.89 -34.03 7.80
CA VAL A 106 -20.86 -35.00 7.38
C VAL A 106 -21.44 -35.80 6.22
N ILE A 107 -20.87 -35.65 5.02
CA ILE A 107 -21.47 -36.12 3.77
C ILE A 107 -21.02 -37.55 3.42
N ASP A 108 -21.95 -38.36 2.89
CA ASP A 108 -21.64 -39.63 2.23
C ASP A 108 -20.73 -39.43 1.01
N GLN A 109 -19.47 -39.87 1.14
CA GLN A 109 -18.42 -39.76 0.13
C GLN A 109 -18.67 -40.63 -1.11
N THR A 110 -19.58 -41.60 -1.04
CA THR A 110 -19.94 -42.45 -2.19
C THR A 110 -20.93 -41.76 -3.14
N SER A 111 -21.52 -40.64 -2.74
CA SER A 111 -22.46 -39.85 -3.55
C SER A 111 -21.79 -39.22 -4.77
N LEU A 112 -22.21 -39.62 -5.98
CA LEU A 112 -21.72 -39.01 -7.23
C LEU A 112 -22.04 -37.53 -7.35
N ILE A 113 -23.14 -37.07 -6.75
CA ILE A 113 -23.52 -35.65 -6.71
C ILE A 113 -22.45 -34.85 -5.96
N TRP A 114 -22.03 -35.36 -4.80
CA TRP A 114 -20.98 -34.73 -3.99
C TRP A 114 -19.63 -34.70 -4.72
N GLN A 115 -19.22 -35.84 -5.28
CA GLN A 115 -17.95 -35.96 -6.01
C GLN A 115 -17.89 -35.00 -7.20
N ASN A 116 -18.97 -34.94 -8.00
CA ASN A 116 -19.07 -34.03 -9.14
C ASN A 116 -19.06 -32.57 -8.72
N TYR A 117 -19.71 -32.23 -7.60
CA TYR A 117 -19.67 -30.89 -7.03
C TYR A 117 -18.24 -30.47 -6.67
N LEU A 118 -17.50 -31.30 -5.93
CA LEU A 118 -16.11 -31.00 -5.53
C LEU A 118 -15.18 -30.84 -6.75
N VAL A 119 -15.30 -31.72 -7.74
CA VAL A 119 -14.53 -31.62 -9.00
C VAL A 119 -14.92 -30.36 -9.78
N SER A 120 -16.20 -29.96 -9.80
CA SER A 120 -16.65 -28.74 -10.45
C SER A 120 -16.12 -27.47 -9.76
N GLN A 121 -16.16 -27.42 -8.42
CA GLN A 121 -15.58 -26.32 -7.65
C GLN A 121 -14.08 -26.18 -7.90
N THR A 122 -13.33 -27.28 -7.90
CA THR A 122 -11.88 -27.24 -8.17
C THR A 122 -11.56 -26.77 -9.58
N LYS A 123 -12.35 -27.17 -10.59
CA LYS A 123 -12.25 -26.63 -11.97
C LYS A 123 -12.54 -25.13 -12.01
N HIS A 124 -13.52 -24.66 -11.24
CA HIS A 124 -13.82 -23.23 -11.14
C HIS A 124 -12.65 -22.45 -10.52
N PHE A 125 -12.08 -22.92 -9.40
CA PHE A 125 -10.90 -22.30 -8.78
C PHE A 125 -9.69 -22.31 -9.71
N ALA A 126 -9.45 -23.43 -10.39
CA ALA A 126 -8.41 -23.54 -11.42
C ALA A 126 -8.57 -22.46 -12.48
N LYS A 127 -9.77 -22.31 -13.05
CA LYS A 127 -10.09 -21.31 -14.09
C LYS A 127 -9.86 -19.87 -13.60
N ARG A 128 -10.22 -19.56 -12.35
CA ARG A 128 -9.97 -18.26 -11.72
C ARG A 128 -8.49 -17.96 -11.50
N GLY A 129 -7.64 -19.00 -11.47
CA GLY A 129 -6.19 -18.86 -11.43
C GLY A 129 -5.54 -19.22 -10.10
N PHE A 130 -6.26 -19.87 -9.18
CA PHE A 130 -5.67 -20.39 -7.93
C PHE A 130 -4.53 -21.39 -8.24
N ASP A 131 -3.48 -21.36 -7.43
CA ASP A 131 -2.32 -22.27 -7.55
C ASP A 131 -2.65 -23.69 -7.09
N GLY A 132 -3.61 -23.82 -6.18
CA GLY A 132 -3.99 -25.09 -5.60
C GLY A 132 -5.25 -25.02 -4.75
N VAL A 133 -5.55 -26.13 -4.10
CA VAL A 133 -6.66 -26.26 -3.15
C VAL A 133 -6.16 -26.85 -1.83
N PHE A 134 -6.70 -26.32 -0.74
CA PHE A 134 -6.53 -26.87 0.60
C PHE A 134 -7.75 -27.72 0.92
N LEU A 135 -7.54 -29.03 1.07
CA LEU A 135 -8.58 -30.00 1.36
C LEU A 135 -8.71 -30.16 2.86
N ASP A 136 -9.85 -29.74 3.40
CA ASP A 136 -10.18 -29.87 4.82
C ASP A 136 -11.25 -30.95 5.06
N THR A 137 -11.47 -31.32 6.32
CA THR A 137 -12.45 -32.34 6.77
C THR A 137 -12.26 -33.71 6.14
N VAL A 138 -11.03 -34.04 5.74
CA VAL A 138 -10.68 -35.26 5.01
C VAL A 138 -10.83 -36.52 5.89
N ASP A 139 -10.78 -36.37 7.22
CA ASP A 139 -11.01 -37.41 8.22
C ASP A 139 -12.49 -37.49 8.68
N SER A 140 -13.37 -36.57 8.30
CA SER A 140 -14.75 -36.50 8.81
C SER A 140 -15.62 -37.69 8.45
N TYR A 141 -15.30 -38.46 7.39
CA TYR A 141 -16.02 -39.70 7.07
C TYR A 141 -15.98 -40.74 8.20
N GLN A 142 -15.02 -40.62 9.13
CA GLN A 142 -14.93 -41.48 10.32
C GLN A 142 -16.04 -41.21 11.34
N LEU A 143 -16.72 -40.06 11.25
CA LEU A 143 -17.84 -39.66 12.10
C LEU A 143 -19.18 -40.20 11.63
N LEU A 144 -19.27 -40.70 10.39
CA LEU A 144 -20.48 -41.30 9.85
C LEU A 144 -20.87 -42.55 10.65
N ASP A 145 -22.17 -42.78 10.81
CA ASP A 145 -22.70 -44.00 11.39
C ASP A 145 -22.21 -45.21 10.59
N LYS A 146 -21.45 -46.08 11.26
CA LYS A 146 -20.79 -47.23 10.65
C LYS A 146 -21.78 -48.32 10.24
N GLU A 147 -22.98 -48.34 10.80
CA GLU A 147 -24.05 -49.27 10.41
C GLU A 147 -24.69 -48.84 9.09
N GLN A 148 -24.85 -47.53 8.90
CA GLN A 148 -25.45 -46.96 7.68
C GLN A 148 -24.42 -46.76 6.55
N PHE A 149 -23.20 -46.38 6.88
CA PHE A 149 -22.16 -45.99 5.92
C PHE A 149 -20.90 -46.86 6.09
N ASN A 150 -20.61 -47.71 5.11
CA ASN A 150 -19.44 -48.59 5.16
C ASN A 150 -18.11 -47.78 5.12
N PRO A 151 -17.28 -47.80 6.18
CA PRO A 151 -16.09 -46.94 6.25
C PRO A 151 -15.04 -47.19 5.16
N ALA A 152 -14.92 -48.43 4.68
CA ALA A 152 -13.96 -48.77 3.63
C ALA A 152 -14.40 -48.20 2.27
N LEU A 153 -15.71 -48.21 1.98
CA LEU A 153 -16.26 -47.58 0.77
C LEU A 153 -16.15 -46.06 0.83
N GLN A 154 -16.43 -45.45 1.99
CA GLN A 154 -16.23 -44.01 2.21
C GLN A 154 -14.78 -43.59 1.94
N LYS A 155 -13.82 -44.31 2.56
CA LYS A 155 -12.38 -44.07 2.36
C LYS A 155 -11.98 -44.20 0.89
N GLN A 156 -12.41 -45.26 0.21
CA GLN A 156 -12.04 -45.51 -1.19
C GLN A 156 -12.66 -44.48 -2.14
N ALA A 157 -13.91 -44.08 -1.91
CA ALA A 157 -14.58 -43.05 -2.69
C ALA A 157 -13.87 -41.70 -2.54
N LEU A 158 -13.52 -41.31 -1.32
CA LEU A 158 -12.78 -40.08 -1.06
C LEU A 158 -11.39 -40.08 -1.73
N ILE A 159 -10.64 -41.19 -1.68
CA ILE A 159 -9.36 -41.33 -2.42
C ILE A 159 -9.57 -41.09 -3.92
N ASN A 160 -10.62 -41.69 -4.50
CA ASN A 160 -10.92 -41.54 -5.92
C ASN A 160 -11.26 -40.08 -6.27
N THR A 161 -12.05 -39.41 -5.45
CA THR A 161 -12.38 -37.99 -5.60
C THR A 161 -11.14 -37.11 -5.52
N ILE A 162 -10.25 -37.32 -4.54
CA ILE A 162 -8.99 -36.57 -4.42
C ILE A 162 -8.11 -36.78 -5.66
N LYS A 163 -8.04 -38.01 -6.19
CA LYS A 163 -7.34 -38.29 -7.46
C LYS A 163 -7.96 -37.56 -8.64
N GLN A 164 -9.29 -37.43 -8.70
CA GLN A 164 -9.97 -36.65 -9.73
C GLN A 164 -9.68 -35.14 -9.59
N ILE A 165 -9.76 -34.61 -8.37
CA ILE A 165 -9.41 -33.21 -8.06
C ILE A 165 -7.97 -32.92 -8.49
N SER A 166 -7.03 -33.82 -8.18
CA SER A 166 -5.62 -33.64 -8.56
C SER A 166 -5.37 -33.67 -10.07
N LYS A 167 -6.27 -34.24 -10.87
CA LYS A 167 -6.19 -34.21 -12.33
C LYS A 167 -6.67 -32.88 -12.92
N THR A 168 -7.31 -32.03 -12.12
CA THR A 168 -7.72 -30.69 -12.56
C THR A 168 -6.48 -29.84 -12.85
N GLN A 169 -6.50 -29.17 -14.00
CA GLN A 169 -5.46 -28.26 -14.46
C GLN A 169 -6.08 -27.03 -15.10
N ASN A 170 -5.38 -25.90 -15.06
CA ASN A 170 -5.71 -24.73 -15.87
C ASN A 170 -4.52 -24.41 -16.78
N LYS A 171 -4.74 -24.45 -18.10
CA LYS A 171 -3.68 -24.47 -19.11
C LYS A 171 -2.69 -25.60 -18.79
N ASP A 172 -1.38 -25.32 -18.82
CA ASP A 172 -0.31 -26.29 -18.54
C ASP A 172 0.02 -26.43 -17.05
N LYS A 173 -0.72 -25.74 -16.16
CA LYS A 173 -0.48 -25.75 -14.72
C LYS A 173 -1.44 -26.70 -14.01
N LYS A 174 -0.89 -27.76 -13.41
CA LYS A 174 -1.62 -28.67 -12.54
C LYS A 174 -1.88 -28.03 -11.18
N LEU A 175 -3.07 -28.25 -10.62
CA LEU A 175 -3.41 -27.77 -9.28
C LEU A 175 -2.59 -28.52 -8.23
N LYS A 176 -2.02 -27.77 -7.28
CA LYS A 176 -1.36 -28.30 -6.09
C LYS A 176 -2.37 -28.60 -5.00
N LEU A 177 -2.12 -29.66 -4.22
CA LEU A 177 -2.97 -30.04 -3.10
C LEU A 177 -2.24 -29.83 -1.78
N ILE A 178 -2.90 -29.18 -0.83
CA ILE A 178 -2.53 -29.22 0.58
C ILE A 178 -3.66 -29.97 1.29
N ILE A 179 -3.35 -30.95 2.13
CA ILE A 179 -4.35 -31.80 2.77
C ILE A 179 -4.27 -31.64 4.29
N ASN A 180 -5.39 -31.35 4.95
CA ASN A 180 -5.47 -31.39 6.41
C ASN A 180 -5.62 -32.84 6.88
N ARG A 181 -4.60 -33.34 7.61
CA ARG A 181 -4.55 -34.71 8.15
C ARG A 181 -4.76 -35.79 7.08
N GLY A 182 -5.75 -36.66 7.27
CA GLY A 182 -6.04 -37.79 6.38
C GLY A 182 -4.92 -38.83 6.31
N PHE A 183 -4.19 -39.06 7.40
CA PHE A 183 -3.00 -39.92 7.42
C PHE A 183 -3.25 -41.32 6.85
N GLU A 184 -4.42 -41.90 7.10
CA GLU A 184 -4.81 -43.22 6.62
C GLU A 184 -5.04 -43.26 5.10
N LEU A 185 -5.38 -42.12 4.49
CA LEU A 185 -5.55 -41.98 3.04
C LEU A 185 -4.20 -41.84 2.36
N LEU A 186 -3.27 -41.13 3.01
CA LEU A 186 -1.91 -40.89 2.51
C LEU A 186 -1.12 -42.18 2.35
N GLU A 187 -1.43 -43.26 3.07
CA GLU A 187 -0.85 -44.59 2.82
C GLU A 187 -1.10 -45.10 1.39
N LYS A 188 -2.25 -44.75 0.80
CA LYS A 188 -2.67 -45.20 -0.54
C LYS A 188 -2.51 -44.13 -1.62
N ILE A 189 -2.19 -42.90 -1.23
CA ILE A 189 -2.02 -41.75 -2.11
C ILE A 189 -0.53 -41.39 -2.14
N THR A 190 0.09 -41.54 -3.30
CA THR A 190 1.51 -41.19 -3.54
C THR A 190 1.62 -39.89 -4.36
N GLU A 191 2.79 -39.25 -4.34
CA GLU A 191 3.08 -38.07 -5.17
C GLU A 191 3.00 -38.37 -6.68
N GLU A 192 3.10 -39.64 -7.07
CA GLU A 192 2.87 -40.09 -8.45
C GLU A 192 1.38 -40.06 -8.82
N THR A 193 0.50 -40.22 -7.82
CA THR A 193 -0.95 -40.27 -8.03
C THR A 193 -1.63 -38.91 -7.91
N ILE A 194 -1.05 -37.99 -7.13
CA ILE A 194 -1.58 -36.64 -6.93
C ILE A 194 -0.47 -35.60 -6.83
N ASN A 195 -0.76 -34.34 -7.15
CA ASN A 195 0.18 -33.22 -7.02
C ASN A 195 0.19 -32.67 -5.58
N LEU A 196 0.51 -33.51 -4.60
CA LEU A 196 0.60 -33.13 -3.18
C LEU A 196 1.77 -32.16 -2.97
N GLU A 197 1.52 -31.03 -2.31
CA GLU A 197 2.55 -30.05 -1.92
C GLU A 197 2.88 -30.15 -0.44
N ALA A 198 1.87 -30.26 0.43
CA ALA A 198 2.07 -30.35 1.87
C ALA A 198 0.90 -31.05 2.60
N VAL A 199 1.16 -31.49 3.83
CA VAL A 199 0.16 -31.99 4.77
C VAL A 199 0.08 -31.05 5.97
N VAL A 200 -1.13 -30.70 6.36
CA VAL A 200 -1.43 -29.85 7.52
C VAL A 200 -1.85 -30.71 8.71
N ALA A 201 -1.51 -30.28 9.92
CA ALA A 201 -2.04 -30.86 11.15
C ALA A 201 -2.40 -29.81 12.19
N GLU A 202 -3.49 -30.09 12.91
CA GLU A 202 -4.07 -29.28 13.97
C GLU A 202 -4.35 -30.15 15.19
N SER A 203 -3.80 -29.91 16.38
CA SER A 203 -2.71 -28.99 16.74
C SER A 203 -1.63 -29.78 17.49
N LEU A 204 -0.40 -29.28 17.50
CA LEU A 204 0.74 -29.99 18.08
C LEU A 204 1.01 -29.59 19.53
N PHE A 205 1.03 -28.30 19.86
CA PHE A 205 1.34 -27.85 21.23
C PHE A 205 0.17 -27.14 21.91
N GLN A 206 -0.63 -26.37 21.15
CA GLN A 206 -1.77 -25.63 21.70
C GLN A 206 -2.97 -25.67 20.76
N LYS A 207 -4.12 -26.11 21.29
CA LYS A 207 -5.39 -26.24 20.59
C LYS A 207 -6.40 -25.20 21.05
N PHE A 208 -7.43 -24.98 20.24
CA PHE A 208 -8.58 -24.14 20.57
C PHE A 208 -9.82 -24.99 20.80
N ASN A 209 -10.62 -24.65 21.81
CA ASN A 209 -11.95 -25.23 22.02
C ASN A 209 -13.01 -24.18 21.67
N LEU A 210 -13.77 -24.45 20.60
CA LEU A 210 -14.78 -23.53 20.09
C LEU A 210 -15.91 -23.25 21.10
N GLN A 211 -16.46 -24.29 21.73
CA GLN A 211 -17.58 -24.17 22.67
C GLN A 211 -17.22 -23.34 23.91
N LYS A 212 -16.01 -23.52 24.43
CA LYS A 212 -15.49 -22.78 25.61
C LYS A 212 -14.78 -21.48 25.24
N GLN A 213 -14.57 -21.23 23.95
CA GLN A 213 -13.75 -20.14 23.41
C GLN A 213 -12.39 -19.98 24.13
N HIS A 214 -11.71 -21.10 24.39
CA HIS A 214 -10.51 -21.12 25.22
C HIS A 214 -9.37 -21.94 24.59
N TYR A 215 -8.13 -21.53 24.88
CA TYR A 215 -6.90 -22.16 24.38
C TYR A 215 -6.34 -23.12 25.43
N TYR A 216 -6.01 -24.34 25.02
CA TYR A 216 -5.48 -25.37 25.91
C TYR A 216 -4.20 -25.99 25.35
N PRO A 217 -3.23 -26.39 26.21
CA PRO A 217 -2.15 -27.24 25.75
C PRO A 217 -2.69 -28.58 25.24
N VAL A 218 -2.05 -29.12 24.19
CA VAL A 218 -2.33 -30.47 23.70
C VAL A 218 -1.79 -31.50 24.71
N LYS A 219 -2.49 -32.63 24.90
CA LYS A 219 -2.02 -33.68 25.81
C LYS A 219 -0.72 -34.28 25.27
N LYS A 220 0.15 -34.75 26.17
CA LYS A 220 1.44 -35.36 25.77
C LYS A 220 1.25 -36.59 24.89
N GLU A 221 0.24 -37.41 25.19
CA GLU A 221 -0.13 -38.60 24.41
C GLU A 221 -0.53 -38.22 22.97
N ASP A 222 -1.43 -37.25 22.82
CA ASP A 222 -1.86 -36.73 21.51
C ASP A 222 -0.69 -36.13 20.73
N THR A 223 0.20 -35.40 21.41
CA THR A 223 1.41 -34.80 20.82
C THR A 223 2.34 -35.89 20.29
N LEU A 224 2.57 -36.96 21.08
CA LEU A 224 3.42 -38.08 20.69
C LEU A 224 2.83 -38.84 19.51
N TRP A 225 1.53 -39.17 19.56
CA TRP A 225 0.83 -39.82 18.46
C TRP A 225 0.93 -39.02 17.17
N LEU A 226 0.63 -37.72 17.22
CA LEU A 226 0.68 -36.85 16.06
C LEU A 226 2.10 -36.74 15.52
N THR A 227 3.10 -36.58 16.39
CA THR A 227 4.52 -36.52 15.99
C THR A 227 4.95 -37.76 15.21
N ILE A 228 4.50 -38.96 15.61
CA ILE A 228 4.80 -40.20 14.88
C ILE A 228 4.21 -40.15 13.47
N GLN A 229 2.96 -39.70 13.32
CA GLN A 229 2.32 -39.55 12.00
C GLN A 229 3.07 -38.55 11.12
N LEU A 230 3.40 -37.38 11.68
CA LEU A 230 4.09 -36.31 10.95
C LEU A 230 5.50 -36.74 10.50
N GLN A 231 6.24 -37.48 11.35
CA GLN A 231 7.54 -38.03 10.98
C GLN A 231 7.45 -39.01 9.81
N ASN A 232 6.37 -39.80 9.72
CA ASN A 232 6.16 -40.70 8.57
C ASN A 232 5.90 -39.93 7.27
N ILE A 233 5.25 -38.77 7.34
CA ILE A 233 5.07 -37.87 6.20
C ILE A 233 6.40 -37.23 5.78
N VAL A 234 7.17 -36.70 6.73
CA VAL A 234 8.48 -36.09 6.45
C VAL A 234 9.45 -37.10 5.84
N LYS A 235 9.44 -38.37 6.26
CA LYS A 235 10.25 -39.45 5.66
C LYS A 235 9.96 -39.67 4.17
N ARG A 236 8.79 -39.27 3.69
CA ARG A 236 8.39 -39.33 2.27
C ARG A 236 8.77 -38.05 1.51
N ASN A 237 9.53 -37.15 2.12
CA ASN A 237 9.94 -35.86 1.56
C ASN A 237 8.76 -34.90 1.27
N ILE A 238 7.64 -35.09 1.99
CA ILE A 238 6.47 -34.21 1.93
C ILE A 238 6.58 -33.18 3.06
N GLU A 239 6.33 -31.91 2.75
CA GLU A 239 6.31 -30.86 3.75
C GLU A 239 5.16 -31.04 4.74
N VAL A 240 5.45 -30.83 6.03
CA VAL A 240 4.45 -30.79 7.09
C VAL A 240 4.29 -29.36 7.60
N ILE A 241 3.04 -28.90 7.62
CA ILE A 241 2.61 -27.61 8.18
C ILE A 241 1.83 -27.90 9.47
N VAL A 242 2.11 -27.17 10.54
CA VAL A 242 1.39 -27.30 11.81
C VAL A 242 0.68 -26.00 12.14
N ILE A 243 -0.63 -26.09 12.37
CA ILE A 243 -1.46 -24.98 12.81
C ILE A 243 -1.74 -25.14 14.31
N ASP A 244 -1.24 -24.17 15.07
CA ASP A 244 -1.49 -24.06 16.51
C ASP A 244 -2.27 -22.78 16.81
N TYR A 245 -2.93 -22.75 17.96
CA TYR A 245 -3.87 -21.69 18.28
C TYR A 245 -3.44 -20.90 19.50
N ALA A 246 -3.40 -19.57 19.38
CA ALA A 246 -3.20 -18.66 20.50
C ALA A 246 -3.88 -17.31 20.26
N SER A 247 -4.30 -16.66 21.35
CA SER A 247 -4.93 -15.34 21.30
C SER A 247 -4.11 -14.35 20.46
N PRO A 248 -4.74 -13.59 19.54
CA PRO A 248 -4.06 -12.58 18.71
C PRO A 248 -3.44 -11.45 19.55
N TRP A 249 -3.89 -11.30 20.80
CA TRP A 249 -3.40 -10.32 21.76
C TRP A 249 -2.16 -10.80 22.52
N ASN A 250 -1.76 -12.07 22.37
CA ASN A 250 -0.55 -12.63 22.97
C ASN A 250 0.47 -13.01 21.87
N LYS A 251 0.99 -12.00 21.17
CA LYS A 251 2.00 -12.16 20.11
C LYS A 251 3.27 -12.86 20.60
N SER A 252 3.65 -12.70 21.87
CA SER A 252 4.78 -13.44 22.46
C SER A 252 4.53 -14.94 22.46
N LYS A 253 3.35 -15.40 22.89
CA LYS A 253 2.95 -16.81 22.86
C LYS A 253 2.84 -17.34 21.43
N GLN A 254 2.26 -16.58 20.50
CA GLN A 254 2.21 -16.96 19.08
C GLN A 254 3.62 -17.21 18.53
N ARG A 255 4.56 -16.28 18.80
CA ARG A 255 5.96 -16.39 18.35
C ARG A 255 6.69 -17.56 19.00
N GLN A 256 6.44 -17.83 20.27
CA GLN A 256 7.03 -18.99 20.97
C GLN A 256 6.55 -20.30 20.34
N LEU A 257 5.25 -20.46 20.11
CA LEU A 257 4.70 -21.66 19.48
C LEU A 257 5.26 -21.84 18.05
N ALA A 258 5.31 -20.77 17.25
CA ALA A 258 5.86 -20.82 15.91
C ALA A 258 7.34 -21.28 15.91
N LYS A 259 8.14 -20.80 16.88
CA LYS A 259 9.53 -21.26 17.05
C LYS A 259 9.62 -22.74 17.45
N ASN A 260 8.79 -23.20 18.37
CA ASN A 260 8.79 -24.59 18.81
C ASN A 260 8.42 -25.55 17.66
N ILE A 261 7.44 -25.17 16.85
CA ILE A 261 7.03 -25.93 15.65
C ILE A 261 8.18 -25.97 14.63
N LEU A 262 8.79 -24.81 14.35
CA LEU A 262 9.92 -24.74 13.42
C LEU A 262 11.11 -25.58 13.88
N GLN A 263 11.41 -25.57 15.18
CA GLN A 263 12.45 -26.40 15.79
C GLN A 263 12.14 -27.91 15.72
N SER A 264 10.86 -28.27 15.63
CA SER A 264 10.42 -29.65 15.44
C SER A 264 10.50 -30.12 13.98
N GLY A 265 10.98 -29.26 13.07
CA GLY A 265 11.16 -29.58 11.65
C GLY A 265 9.92 -29.33 10.78
N TYR A 266 8.93 -28.58 11.27
CA TYR A 266 7.67 -28.33 10.57
C TYR A 266 7.48 -26.84 10.26
N THR A 267 6.70 -26.53 9.22
CA THR A 267 6.33 -25.15 8.89
C THR A 267 5.26 -24.66 9.87
N PRO A 268 5.51 -23.59 10.64
CA PRO A 268 4.54 -23.08 11.59
C PRO A 268 3.47 -22.22 10.94
N TYR A 269 2.26 -22.27 11.50
CA TYR A 269 1.31 -21.17 11.47
C TYR A 269 0.57 -21.10 12.80
N VAL A 270 0.60 -19.94 13.46
CA VAL A 270 -0.05 -19.76 14.77
C VAL A 270 -0.99 -18.56 14.74
N ALA A 271 -2.30 -18.81 14.85
CA ALA A 271 -3.35 -17.81 14.70
C ALA A 271 -4.43 -17.95 15.79
N ASP A 272 -5.51 -17.16 15.69
CA ASP A 272 -6.69 -17.34 16.52
C ASP A 272 -7.48 -18.60 16.13
N GLY A 273 -8.34 -19.06 17.04
CA GLY A 273 -9.10 -20.31 16.90
C GLY A 273 -10.05 -20.41 15.69
N LEU A 274 -10.36 -19.30 15.02
CA LEU A 274 -11.23 -19.26 13.85
C LEU A 274 -10.46 -18.90 12.56
N LEU A 275 -9.15 -18.66 12.65
CA LEU A 275 -8.33 -18.18 11.53
C LEU A 275 -8.87 -16.88 10.92
N HIS A 276 -9.49 -16.04 11.77
CA HIS A 276 -10.07 -14.75 11.37
C HIS A 276 -9.10 -13.58 11.49
N THR A 277 -7.93 -13.82 12.08
CA THR A 277 -6.84 -12.87 12.27
C THR A 277 -5.54 -13.37 11.66
N LEU A 278 -4.62 -12.46 11.38
CA LEU A 278 -3.32 -12.80 10.81
C LEU A 278 -2.40 -13.46 11.86
N GLY A 279 -1.99 -14.69 11.55
CA GLY A 279 -1.10 -15.50 12.38
C GLY A 279 0.40 -15.29 12.14
N ILE A 280 1.22 -15.98 12.94
CA ILE A 280 2.68 -16.00 12.82
C ILE A 280 3.12 -17.32 12.18
N SER A 281 3.87 -17.23 11.07
CA SER A 281 4.54 -18.36 10.41
C SER A 281 6.06 -18.29 10.67
N THR A 282 6.89 -18.59 9.68
CA THR A 282 8.33 -18.24 9.69
C THR A 282 8.54 -16.72 9.67
N ILE A 283 7.46 -15.97 9.37
CA ILE A 283 7.36 -14.52 9.44
C ILE A 283 6.15 -14.08 10.28
N GLU A 284 6.26 -12.90 10.89
CA GLU A 284 5.22 -12.17 11.62
C GLU A 284 4.89 -10.90 10.82
N PRO A 285 3.72 -10.82 10.15
CA PRO A 285 3.32 -9.60 9.46
C PRO A 285 3.14 -8.44 10.45
N ILE A 286 3.54 -7.24 10.03
CA ILE A 286 3.39 -6.02 10.80
C ILE A 286 2.08 -5.34 10.39
N GLY A 287 1.14 -5.25 11.35
CA GLY A 287 -0.06 -4.44 11.18
C GLY A 287 0.29 -2.96 11.10
N LYS A 288 0.31 -2.41 9.89
CA LYS A 288 0.73 -1.02 9.60
C LYS A 288 -0.42 -0.13 9.14
N ARG A 289 -1.67 -0.57 9.28
CA ARG A 289 -2.81 0.30 9.00
C ARG A 289 -3.11 1.20 10.20
N VAL A 290 -3.69 2.37 9.95
CA VAL A 290 -4.24 3.22 11.00
C VAL A 290 -5.67 3.54 10.62
N LEU A 291 -6.60 3.06 11.45
CA LEU A 291 -8.03 3.24 11.21
C LEU A 291 -8.43 4.64 11.64
N GLY A 292 -8.91 5.44 10.71
CA GLY A 292 -9.40 6.79 10.95
C GLY A 292 -10.91 6.88 10.74
N PHE A 293 -11.59 7.67 11.55
CA PHE A 293 -13.02 7.92 11.41
C PHE A 293 -13.32 9.36 11.03
N TYR A 294 -14.31 9.51 10.14
CA TYR A 294 -14.96 10.78 9.82
C TYR A 294 -16.49 10.62 9.87
N ASP A 295 -17.21 11.74 9.89
CA ASP A 295 -18.68 11.75 9.87
C ASP A 295 -19.19 12.17 8.48
N GLY A 296 -19.75 11.21 7.73
CA GLY A 296 -20.31 11.42 6.40
C GLY A 296 -21.53 12.35 6.37
N HIS A 297 -22.21 12.59 7.49
CA HIS A 297 -23.27 13.59 7.55
C HIS A 297 -22.73 15.04 7.50
N MET A 298 -21.45 15.23 7.85
CA MET A 298 -20.80 16.53 7.90
C MET A 298 -19.92 16.82 6.68
N VAL A 299 -19.52 15.78 5.93
CA VAL A 299 -18.64 15.89 4.77
C VAL A 299 -19.16 14.97 3.67
N ASN A 300 -19.44 15.54 2.49
CA ASN A 300 -20.09 14.83 1.39
C ASN A 300 -19.26 13.69 0.77
N ASP A 301 -17.93 13.68 0.97
CA ASP A 301 -17.05 12.65 0.41
C ASP A 301 -15.79 12.45 1.28
N MET A 302 -15.29 11.22 1.31
CA MET A 302 -14.14 10.80 2.12
C MET A 302 -12.89 11.66 1.85
N THR A 303 -12.66 12.07 0.60
CA THR A 303 -11.46 12.83 0.20
C THR A 303 -11.41 14.23 0.82
N TYR A 304 -12.56 14.80 1.20
CA TYR A 304 -12.66 16.09 1.88
C TYR A 304 -12.56 15.97 3.41
N SER A 305 -12.64 14.75 3.94
CA SER A 305 -12.57 14.50 5.38
C SER A 305 -11.22 14.91 5.96
N LYS A 306 -11.19 15.31 7.24
CA LYS A 306 -9.92 15.61 7.94
C LYS A 306 -9.03 14.36 8.07
N CYS A 307 -9.64 13.16 8.09
CA CYS A 307 -8.92 11.89 8.07
C CYS A 307 -8.04 11.77 6.81
N HIS A 308 -8.64 11.94 5.64
CA HIS A 308 -7.91 11.88 4.37
C HIS A 308 -6.99 13.08 4.18
N ARG A 309 -7.55 14.29 4.28
CA ARG A 309 -6.86 15.52 3.89
C ARG A 309 -5.68 15.89 4.79
N LEU A 310 -5.75 15.58 6.10
CA LEU A 310 -4.80 16.11 7.08
C LEU A 310 -3.94 15.02 7.74
N ILE A 311 -4.51 13.86 8.07
CA ILE A 311 -3.80 12.79 8.80
C ILE A 311 -3.10 11.79 7.87
N SER A 312 -3.59 11.61 6.65
CA SER A 312 -3.06 10.56 5.76
C SER A 312 -1.61 10.82 5.35
N MET A 313 -1.26 12.05 4.97
CA MET A 313 0.11 12.42 4.60
C MET A 313 1.16 12.11 5.69
N PRO A 314 0.99 12.53 6.97
CA PRO A 314 1.98 12.22 7.99
C PRO A 314 2.07 10.71 8.28
N LEU A 315 0.97 9.96 8.17
CA LEU A 315 0.99 8.49 8.30
C LEU A 315 1.77 7.81 7.16
N GLU A 316 1.55 8.24 5.92
CA GLU A 316 2.28 7.74 4.74
C GLU A 316 3.78 7.91 4.91
N TYR A 317 4.23 9.10 5.33
CA TYR A 317 5.65 9.37 5.58
C TYR A 317 6.22 8.41 6.63
N LEU A 318 5.48 8.13 7.71
CA LEU A 318 5.88 7.19 8.76
C LEU A 318 5.85 5.72 8.33
N GLY A 319 5.37 5.41 7.11
CA GLY A 319 5.28 4.06 6.55
C GLY A 319 3.96 3.35 6.83
N TYR A 320 3.00 4.05 7.44
CA TYR A 320 1.67 3.54 7.77
C TYR A 320 0.68 3.77 6.63
N VAL A 321 -0.38 2.96 6.61
CA VAL A 321 -1.45 3.06 5.63
C VAL A 321 -2.70 3.63 6.32
N PRO A 322 -3.13 4.84 5.95
CA PRO A 322 -4.39 5.40 6.46
C PRO A 322 -5.58 4.64 5.86
N GLU A 323 -6.59 4.42 6.69
CA GLU A 323 -7.87 3.83 6.28
C GLU A 323 -9.00 4.64 6.90
N CYS A 324 -9.65 5.48 6.10
CA CYS A 324 -10.69 6.39 6.56
C CYS A 324 -12.08 5.78 6.34
N ILE A 325 -12.80 5.52 7.41
CA ILE A 325 -14.15 4.95 7.39
C ILE A 325 -15.16 5.99 7.89
N ASP A 326 -16.30 6.06 7.21
CA ASP A 326 -17.45 6.82 7.70
C ASP A 326 -18.02 6.10 8.94
N ILE A 327 -18.08 6.81 10.06
CA ILE A 327 -18.62 6.27 11.31
C ILE A 327 -20.05 5.75 11.15
N ASN A 328 -20.85 6.36 10.27
CA ASN A 328 -22.26 6.01 10.06
C ASN A 328 -22.44 4.67 9.32
N ASN A 329 -21.39 4.19 8.65
CA ASN A 329 -21.37 2.91 7.92
C ASN A 329 -20.49 1.86 8.60
N PHE A 330 -20.03 2.11 9.83
CA PHE A 330 -19.07 1.27 10.52
C PHE A 330 -19.71 0.00 11.10
N VAL A 331 -19.14 -1.16 10.77
CA VAL A 331 -19.55 -2.46 11.31
C VAL A 331 -18.38 -3.08 12.09
N PRO A 332 -18.40 -3.03 13.44
CA PRO A 332 -17.31 -3.53 14.28
C PRO A 332 -16.85 -4.97 14.01
N ALA A 333 -17.80 -5.86 13.69
CA ALA A 333 -17.53 -7.29 13.45
C ALA A 333 -16.64 -7.54 12.22
N ASN A 334 -16.60 -6.60 11.28
CA ASN A 334 -15.83 -6.72 10.04
C ASN A 334 -14.36 -6.29 10.19
N ILE A 335 -13.95 -5.82 11.39
CA ILE A 335 -12.62 -5.26 11.60
C ILE A 335 -11.69 -6.27 12.26
N ASP A 336 -10.72 -6.78 11.48
CA ASP A 336 -9.56 -7.47 12.02
C ASP A 336 -8.54 -6.45 12.57
N LEU A 337 -8.63 -6.21 13.88
CA LEU A 337 -7.74 -5.30 14.61
C LEU A 337 -6.25 -5.70 14.54
N THR A 338 -5.89 -6.93 14.14
CA THR A 338 -4.47 -7.32 14.02
C THR A 338 -3.74 -6.62 12.88
N ARG A 339 -4.49 -6.10 11.88
CA ARG A 339 -3.97 -5.31 10.75
C ARG A 339 -3.58 -3.88 11.11
N TYR A 340 -4.08 -3.38 12.25
CA TYR A 340 -3.99 -1.97 12.62
C TYR A 340 -2.93 -1.73 13.70
N ALA A 341 -2.19 -0.64 13.56
CA ALA A 341 -1.24 -0.14 14.56
C ALA A 341 -1.91 0.78 15.60
N GLY A 342 -2.96 1.49 15.19
CA GLY A 342 -3.70 2.43 16.03
C GLY A 342 -5.01 2.88 15.40
N VAL A 343 -5.79 3.64 16.16
CA VAL A 343 -7.09 4.16 15.75
C VAL A 343 -7.17 5.66 16.01
N ILE A 344 -7.75 6.42 15.09
CA ILE A 344 -7.91 7.87 15.15
C ILE A 344 -9.38 8.21 14.99
N PHE A 345 -9.92 9.00 15.91
CA PHE A 345 -11.25 9.59 15.78
C PHE A 345 -11.09 11.10 15.61
N TRP A 346 -11.40 11.62 14.42
CA TRP A 346 -11.47 13.07 14.20
C TRP A 346 -12.92 13.49 14.01
N LEU A 347 -13.66 13.51 15.12
CA LEU A 347 -15.11 13.64 15.16
C LEU A 347 -15.55 14.72 16.16
N GLY A 348 -16.75 15.27 15.96
CA GLY A 348 -17.43 16.08 16.97
C GLY A 348 -18.04 15.20 18.07
N ALA A 349 -18.34 15.79 19.23
CA ALA A 349 -18.96 15.06 20.35
C ALA A 349 -20.28 14.38 19.95
N GLU A 350 -21.13 15.08 19.17
CA GLU A 350 -22.42 14.57 18.72
C GLU A 350 -22.33 13.28 17.89
N ALA A 351 -21.24 13.09 17.13
CA ALA A 351 -21.05 11.88 16.34
C ALA A 351 -20.89 10.64 17.23
N PHE A 352 -20.29 10.78 18.42
CA PHE A 352 -20.23 9.70 19.40
C PHE A 352 -21.59 9.47 20.05
N ASP A 353 -22.32 10.54 20.36
CA ASP A 353 -23.61 10.46 21.06
C ASP A 353 -24.69 9.75 20.20
N LYS A 354 -24.64 9.97 18.88
CA LYS A 354 -25.55 9.33 17.91
C LYS A 354 -25.22 7.86 17.62
N ASN A 355 -24.06 7.35 18.06
CA ASN A 355 -23.56 6.02 17.68
C ASN A 355 -23.23 5.16 18.91
N GLU A 356 -24.22 4.50 19.55
CA GLU A 356 -23.95 3.65 20.72
C GLU A 356 -22.96 2.52 20.42
N LEU A 357 -23.07 1.90 19.24
CA LEU A 357 -22.14 0.84 18.78
C LEU A 357 -20.68 1.30 18.78
N ILE A 358 -20.39 2.56 18.46
CA ILE A 358 -19.00 3.05 18.48
C ILE A 358 -18.50 3.15 19.92
N ASN A 359 -19.34 3.58 20.86
CA ASN A 359 -18.94 3.73 22.26
C ASN A 359 -18.60 2.37 22.87
N ASP A 360 -19.43 1.35 22.62
CA ASP A 360 -19.19 -0.03 23.06
C ASP A 360 -17.95 -0.62 22.40
N TRP A 361 -17.73 -0.33 21.11
CA TRP A 361 -16.54 -0.78 20.42
C TRP A 361 -15.26 -0.13 20.98
N ILE A 362 -15.25 1.19 21.21
CA ILE A 362 -14.14 1.90 21.85
C ILE A 362 -13.87 1.32 23.25
N PHE A 363 -14.93 1.08 24.04
CA PHE A 363 -14.80 0.49 25.37
C PHE A 363 -14.04 -0.85 25.33
N ASN A 364 -14.34 -1.69 24.34
CA ASN A 364 -13.70 -2.99 24.12
C ASN A 364 -12.31 -2.92 23.46
N LEU A 365 -11.97 -1.79 22.85
CA LEU A 365 -10.69 -1.52 22.20
C LEU A 365 -9.60 -1.07 23.19
N ILE A 366 -10.00 -0.42 24.28
CA ILE A 366 -9.09 0.05 25.32
C ILE A 366 -8.23 -1.12 25.86
N GLY A 367 -6.92 -0.93 25.81
CA GLY A 367 -5.92 -1.96 26.20
C GLY A 367 -5.48 -2.88 25.07
N LYS A 368 -6.17 -2.88 23.91
CA LYS A 368 -5.79 -3.67 22.72
C LYS A 368 -5.04 -2.84 21.67
N LYS A 369 -5.45 -1.59 21.46
CA LYS A 369 -4.80 -0.64 20.53
C LYS A 369 -4.76 0.76 21.13
N ARG A 370 -3.81 1.57 20.66
CA ARG A 370 -3.74 2.98 21.03
C ARG A 370 -4.73 3.79 20.19
N ILE A 371 -5.41 4.72 20.84
CA ILE A 371 -6.49 5.54 20.29
C ILE A 371 -6.10 7.02 20.38
N LEU A 372 -6.31 7.77 19.31
CA LEU A 372 -6.14 9.22 19.29
C LEU A 372 -7.47 9.91 19.00
N PHE A 373 -7.94 10.74 19.94
CA PHE A 373 -9.10 11.59 19.75
C PHE A 373 -8.67 13.00 19.31
N LEU A 374 -9.23 13.49 18.21
CA LEU A 374 -8.96 14.80 17.65
C LEU A 374 -10.25 15.63 17.58
N GLY A 375 -10.20 16.84 18.11
CA GLY A 375 -11.33 17.76 18.17
C GLY A 375 -12.19 17.59 19.42
N ALA A 376 -12.75 16.39 19.64
CA ALA A 376 -13.63 16.10 20.77
C ALA A 376 -13.43 14.69 21.36
N LEU A 377 -13.94 14.49 22.58
CA LEU A 377 -14.02 13.20 23.28
C LEU A 377 -15.47 12.70 23.29
N PRO A 378 -15.71 11.38 23.44
CA PRO A 378 -17.03 10.84 23.68
C PRO A 378 -17.62 11.36 24.99
N THR A 379 -18.95 11.50 25.08
CA THR A 379 -19.61 12.01 26.31
C THR A 379 -20.16 10.90 27.22
N ASN A 380 -20.21 9.65 26.74
CA ASN A 380 -20.72 8.51 27.49
C ASN A 380 -19.94 8.31 28.81
N ARG A 381 -20.64 8.40 29.95
CA ARG A 381 -20.02 8.35 31.29
C ARG A 381 -19.27 7.05 31.58
N LYS A 382 -19.78 5.89 31.13
CA LYS A 382 -19.12 4.59 31.34
C LYS A 382 -17.80 4.55 30.58
N LEU A 383 -17.80 5.04 29.34
CA LEU A 383 -16.61 5.13 28.50
C LEU A 383 -15.60 6.14 29.05
N LEU A 384 -16.04 7.33 29.48
CA LEU A 384 -15.17 8.33 30.09
C LEU A 384 -14.48 7.82 31.36
N ASN A 385 -15.22 7.14 32.24
CA ASN A 385 -14.65 6.51 33.43
C ASN A 385 -13.61 5.45 33.05
N LYS A 386 -13.87 4.63 32.02
CA LYS A 386 -12.90 3.66 31.51
C LYS A 386 -11.65 4.36 30.98
N LEU A 387 -11.79 5.48 30.26
CA LEU A 387 -10.68 6.29 29.77
C LEU A 387 -9.93 7.05 30.89
N GLY A 388 -10.42 7.03 32.13
CA GLY A 388 -9.84 7.79 33.24
C GLY A 388 -10.01 9.30 33.09
N LEU A 389 -11.16 9.71 32.51
CA LEU A 389 -11.48 11.11 32.23
C LEU A 389 -12.71 11.54 33.02
N THR A 390 -12.67 12.76 33.54
CA THR A 390 -13.82 13.39 34.20
C THR A 390 -14.07 14.78 33.64
N ARG A 391 -15.34 15.17 33.60
CA ARG A 391 -15.83 16.50 33.28
C ARG A 391 -16.90 16.86 34.32
N LYS A 392 -16.78 18.02 34.95
CA LYS A 392 -17.72 18.54 35.95
C LYS A 392 -18.40 19.83 35.49
N ARG A 393 -17.70 20.67 34.72
CA ARG A 393 -18.17 21.99 34.28
C ARG A 393 -17.47 22.44 32.99
N ASP A 394 -17.87 23.60 32.50
CA ASP A 394 -17.19 24.26 31.40
C ASP A 394 -16.42 25.48 31.91
N LEU A 395 -15.23 25.69 31.36
CA LEU A 395 -14.47 26.93 31.47
C LEU A 395 -15.07 27.95 30.52
N SER A 396 -15.14 29.20 30.95
CA SER A 396 -15.66 30.33 30.17
C SER A 396 -14.90 31.61 30.53
N GLY A 397 -15.14 32.70 29.79
CA GLY A 397 -14.46 33.97 30.01
C GLY A 397 -13.02 33.94 29.52
N LYS A 398 -12.10 34.63 30.21
CA LYS A 398 -10.72 34.77 29.74
C LYS A 398 -9.93 33.46 29.90
N ILE A 399 -9.72 32.76 28.79
CA ILE A 399 -8.92 31.54 28.73
C ILE A 399 -7.46 31.84 28.42
N THR A 400 -6.55 31.24 29.19
CA THR A 400 -5.09 31.36 29.00
C THR A 400 -4.41 30.00 29.08
N LEU A 401 -3.25 29.86 28.44
CA LEU A 401 -2.42 28.66 28.62
C LEU A 401 -1.78 28.65 30.01
N SER A 402 -1.99 27.58 30.78
CA SER A 402 -1.24 27.29 32.01
C SER A 402 -0.01 26.42 31.73
N LYS A 403 -0.05 25.58 30.69
CA LYS A 403 1.05 24.71 30.25
C LYS A 403 1.10 24.59 28.73
N GLY A 404 2.30 24.43 28.16
CA GLY A 404 2.48 24.06 26.75
C GLY A 404 3.15 25.10 25.84
N ASN A 405 3.49 26.30 26.35
CA ASN A 405 4.14 27.37 25.55
C ASN A 405 5.38 26.88 24.76
N ALA A 406 6.20 26.01 25.36
CA ALA A 406 7.39 25.47 24.72
C ALA A 406 7.10 24.54 23.52
N ILE A 407 5.92 23.90 23.47
CA ILE A 407 5.52 23.00 22.38
C ILE A 407 5.27 23.80 21.11
N PHE A 408 4.61 24.96 21.23
CA PHE A 408 4.43 25.88 20.11
C PHE A 408 5.78 26.38 19.60
N ASN A 409 6.71 26.73 20.50
CA ASN A 409 8.06 27.14 20.09
C ASN A 409 8.84 26.04 19.35
N LYS A 410 8.72 24.77 19.78
CA LYS A 410 9.33 23.63 19.07
C LYS A 410 8.65 23.33 17.73
N THR A 411 7.33 23.47 17.66
CA THR A 411 6.54 23.30 16.43
C THR A 411 7.03 24.29 15.37
N LYS A 412 7.23 25.57 15.73
CA LYS A 412 7.81 26.61 14.86
C LYS A 412 9.20 26.26 14.29
N GLN A 413 9.96 25.36 14.94
CA GLN A 413 11.29 24.91 14.52
C GLN A 413 11.26 23.60 13.71
N SER A 414 10.14 22.88 13.69
CA SER A 414 10.03 21.51 13.15
C SER A 414 9.78 21.40 11.63
N GLY A 415 9.56 22.54 10.96
CA GLY A 415 9.25 22.62 9.53
C GLY A 415 7.96 23.38 9.23
N LEU A 416 7.16 22.86 8.29
CA LEU A 416 5.93 23.44 7.71
C LEU A 416 4.74 23.48 8.68
N SER A 417 4.89 24.23 9.76
CA SER A 417 3.81 24.55 10.69
C SER A 417 3.97 26.00 11.11
N ASN A 418 2.88 26.76 11.08
CA ASN A 418 2.89 28.22 11.14
C ASN A 418 3.81 28.77 12.25
N LYS A 419 4.85 29.51 11.85
CA LYS A 419 5.86 30.08 12.75
C LYS A 419 5.29 31.11 13.74
N ASN A 420 4.06 31.60 13.54
CA ASN A 420 3.55 32.78 14.26
C ASN A 420 2.15 32.66 14.90
N THR A 421 1.47 31.52 14.85
CA THR A 421 0.14 31.40 15.50
C THR A 421 0.28 30.92 16.94
N ASN A 422 0.26 31.86 17.88
CA ASN A 422 -0.09 31.52 19.26
C ASN A 422 -1.57 31.10 19.29
N PRO A 423 -1.96 30.12 20.12
CA PRO A 423 -3.37 29.80 20.26
C PRO A 423 -4.14 31.01 20.76
N GLN A 424 -5.22 31.32 20.06
CA GLN A 424 -6.20 32.30 20.50
C GLN A 424 -7.41 31.54 21.02
N PHE A 425 -7.90 32.00 22.17
CA PHE A 425 -9.11 31.49 22.79
C PHE A 425 -10.13 32.62 22.80
N SER A 426 -11.31 32.36 22.27
CA SER A 426 -12.40 33.34 22.31
C SER A 426 -12.94 33.40 23.73
N PRO A 427 -13.12 34.59 24.33
CA PRO A 427 -13.77 34.70 25.64
C PRO A 427 -15.26 34.34 25.60
N PHE A 428 -15.83 34.19 24.40
CA PHE A 428 -17.22 33.79 24.16
C PHE A 428 -17.39 32.29 23.93
N GLU A 429 -16.29 31.53 23.82
CA GLU A 429 -16.34 30.08 23.69
C GLU A 429 -16.26 29.41 25.07
N VAL A 430 -16.89 28.24 25.17
CA VAL A 430 -16.84 27.39 26.36
C VAL A 430 -15.95 26.17 26.10
N TYR A 431 -15.18 25.78 27.10
CA TYR A 431 -14.26 24.63 27.01
C TYR A 431 -14.52 23.67 28.16
N ALA A 432 -14.81 22.40 27.84
CA ALA A 432 -15.02 21.38 28.86
C ALA A 432 -13.79 21.20 29.77
N ASP A 433 -14.00 21.04 31.08
CA ASP A 433 -12.96 20.93 32.12
C ASP A 433 -12.33 19.53 32.21
N TRP A 434 -11.82 18.99 31.11
CA TRP A 434 -11.26 17.66 31.07
C TRP A 434 -10.12 17.47 32.10
N LYS A 435 -10.36 16.57 33.05
CA LYS A 435 -9.39 16.11 34.05
C LYS A 435 -9.07 14.64 33.85
N LEU A 436 -7.78 14.33 33.93
CA LEU A 436 -7.28 12.97 33.94
C LEU A 436 -7.19 12.49 35.38
N THR A 437 -7.73 11.30 35.66
CA THR A 437 -7.79 10.76 37.03
C THR A 437 -6.49 10.08 37.45
N ASP A 438 -5.70 9.61 36.50
CA ASP A 438 -4.44 8.92 36.73
C ASP A 438 -3.25 9.89 36.56
N LYS A 439 -2.34 9.87 37.54
CA LYS A 439 -1.14 10.72 37.62
C LYS A 439 -0.04 10.27 36.64
N GLU A 440 -0.07 9.04 36.14
CA GLU A 440 0.87 8.57 35.11
C GLU A 440 0.58 9.17 33.72
N ASN A 441 -0.58 9.80 33.55
CA ASN A 441 -0.91 10.49 32.30
C ASN A 441 -0.08 11.78 32.14
N GLU A 442 0.30 12.06 30.90
CA GLU A 442 1.09 13.24 30.57
C GLU A 442 0.22 14.29 29.90
N VAL A 443 -0.01 15.43 30.58
CA VAL A 443 -0.66 16.60 29.98
C VAL A 443 0.38 17.47 29.30
N PHE A 444 0.29 17.65 28.00
CA PHE A 444 1.21 18.47 27.20
C PHE A 444 0.77 19.94 27.16
N ILE A 445 -0.54 20.17 26.96
CA ILE A 445 -1.14 21.51 26.87
C ILE A 445 -2.32 21.57 27.83
N GLU A 446 -2.29 22.59 28.68
CA GLU A 446 -3.31 22.86 29.68
C GLU A 446 -3.72 24.34 29.58
N ILE A 447 -5.03 24.59 29.68
CA ILE A 447 -5.60 25.92 29.76
C ILE A 447 -6.17 26.18 31.14
N LYS A 448 -6.36 27.45 31.48
CA LYS A 448 -7.09 27.89 32.66
C LYS A 448 -8.01 29.08 32.36
N ASP A 449 -9.12 29.16 33.09
CA ASP A 449 -9.99 30.34 33.12
C ASP A 449 -9.49 31.40 34.13
N GLU A 450 -10.24 32.50 34.26
CA GLU A 450 -9.98 33.58 35.22
C GLU A 450 -10.09 33.14 36.68
N ASN A 451 -10.86 32.08 36.95
CA ASN A 451 -11.01 31.47 38.27
C ASN A 451 -9.93 30.41 38.56
N SER A 452 -8.91 30.30 37.70
CA SER A 452 -7.84 29.29 37.78
C SER A 452 -8.30 27.83 37.70
N ASN A 453 -9.52 27.57 37.20
CA ASN A 453 -9.94 26.23 36.85
C ASN A 453 -9.18 25.80 35.59
N THR A 454 -8.51 24.65 35.64
CA THR A 454 -7.72 24.16 34.50
C THR A 454 -8.46 23.12 33.64
N SER A 455 -8.03 22.93 32.40
CA SER A 455 -8.48 21.84 31.52
C SER A 455 -7.34 21.33 30.66
N ALA A 456 -7.22 20.02 30.51
CA ALA A 456 -6.24 19.39 29.62
C ALA A 456 -6.75 19.42 28.18
N LEU A 457 -6.00 20.04 27.26
CA LEU A 457 -6.34 20.09 25.83
C LEU A 457 -5.57 19.10 24.99
N VAL A 458 -4.29 18.86 25.32
CA VAL A 458 -3.46 17.87 24.62
C VAL A 458 -2.76 17.02 25.64
N PHE A 459 -2.96 15.70 25.57
CA PHE A 459 -2.44 14.78 26.57
C PHE A 459 -2.26 13.37 26.01
N ASN A 460 -1.48 12.57 26.72
CA ASN A 460 -1.30 11.14 26.50
C ASN A 460 -1.68 10.35 27.77
N SER A 461 -2.26 9.18 27.56
CA SER A 461 -2.69 8.20 28.55
C SER A 461 -2.26 6.78 28.16
N TYR A 462 -2.62 5.79 28.98
CA TYR A 462 -2.32 4.38 28.75
C TYR A 462 -2.98 3.85 27.46
N TRP A 463 -4.17 4.33 27.13
CA TRP A 463 -4.93 3.95 25.93
C TRP A 463 -4.56 4.75 24.68
N GLY A 464 -3.71 5.77 24.75
CA GLY A 464 -3.41 6.65 23.62
C GLY A 464 -3.40 8.12 24.02
N GLY A 465 -4.10 9.01 23.34
CA GLY A 465 -4.14 10.42 23.73
C GLY A 465 -5.23 11.23 23.04
N ALA A 466 -5.26 12.53 23.31
CA ALA A 466 -6.19 13.43 22.67
C ALA A 466 -5.56 14.80 22.37
N ALA A 467 -6.09 15.47 21.33
CA ALA A 467 -5.89 16.89 21.07
C ALA A 467 -7.25 17.53 20.77
N LEU A 468 -7.72 18.38 21.69
CA LEU A 468 -9.09 18.89 21.71
C LEU A 468 -9.19 20.31 21.18
N THR A 469 -10.36 20.65 20.65
CA THR A 469 -10.68 21.99 20.11
C THR A 469 -10.23 23.10 21.08
N PRO A 470 -9.54 24.15 20.61
CA PRO A 470 -9.33 24.54 19.20
C PRO A 470 -8.14 23.86 18.50
N MET A 471 -7.52 22.85 19.13
CA MET A 471 -6.41 22.05 18.57
C MET A 471 -6.93 20.78 17.87
N PRO A 472 -6.13 20.11 17.02
CA PRO A 472 -4.76 20.46 16.59
C PRO A 472 -4.71 21.38 15.36
N VAL A 473 -5.85 21.71 14.75
CA VAL A 473 -5.94 22.48 13.51
C VAL A 473 -6.94 23.62 13.69
N ALA A 474 -6.47 24.85 13.41
CA ALA A 474 -7.30 26.03 13.35
C ALA A 474 -7.95 26.15 11.96
N THR A 475 -9.16 26.69 11.92
CA THR A 475 -9.79 27.15 10.67
C THR A 475 -9.78 28.68 10.69
N LEU A 476 -9.13 29.28 9.70
CA LEU A 476 -9.04 30.74 9.57
C LEU A 476 -10.32 31.31 8.94
N ALA A 477 -10.50 32.64 9.01
CA ALA A 477 -11.68 33.33 8.48
C ALA A 477 -11.91 33.12 6.96
N ASN A 478 -10.85 32.81 6.21
CA ASN A 478 -10.90 32.45 4.80
C ASN A 478 -11.12 30.94 4.55
N ASN A 479 -11.56 30.19 5.57
CA ASN A 479 -11.76 28.74 5.58
C ASN A 479 -10.48 27.89 5.39
N GLN A 480 -9.29 28.49 5.40
CA GLN A 480 -8.05 27.71 5.37
C GLN A 480 -7.84 26.97 6.69
N SER A 481 -7.45 25.70 6.59
CA SER A 481 -6.99 24.93 7.74
C SER A 481 -5.51 25.21 8.00
N LYS A 482 -5.08 25.35 9.25
CA LYS A 482 -3.66 25.45 9.63
C LYS A 482 -3.33 24.55 10.82
N TRP A 483 -2.25 23.78 10.71
CA TRP A 483 -1.77 22.99 11.84
C TRP A 483 -1.19 23.91 12.93
N MET A 484 -1.79 23.83 14.11
CA MET A 484 -1.28 24.51 15.31
C MET A 484 -0.21 23.68 16.03
N LEU A 485 -0.21 22.36 15.81
CA LEU A 485 0.74 21.40 16.35
C LEU A 485 1.43 20.66 15.19
N ASP A 486 2.72 20.34 15.33
CA ASP A 486 3.38 19.45 14.36
C ASP A 486 2.65 18.08 14.37
N PRO A 487 2.04 17.65 13.25
CA PRO A 487 1.30 16.39 13.20
C PRO A 487 2.18 15.18 13.49
N PHE A 488 3.47 15.21 13.14
CA PHE A 488 4.40 14.13 13.45
C PHE A 488 4.72 14.05 14.94
N TRP A 489 4.87 15.21 15.60
CA TRP A 489 5.02 15.26 17.06
C TRP A 489 3.77 14.73 17.75
N LEU A 490 2.58 15.13 17.29
CA LEU A 490 1.32 14.68 17.86
C LEU A 490 1.19 13.15 17.78
N LEU A 491 1.47 12.56 16.62
CA LEU A 491 1.44 11.11 16.42
C LEU A 491 2.49 10.38 17.28
N ASP A 492 3.72 10.92 17.38
CA ASP A 492 4.80 10.39 18.23
C ASP A 492 4.38 10.36 19.70
N LYS A 493 3.76 11.44 20.20
CA LYS A 493 3.42 11.58 21.62
C LYS A 493 2.17 10.83 22.06
N THR A 494 1.20 10.63 21.16
CA THR A 494 -0.11 10.06 21.51
C THR A 494 -0.25 8.61 21.06
N LEU A 495 -0.21 8.37 19.75
CA LEU A 495 -0.31 7.02 19.19
C LEU A 495 0.94 6.19 19.39
N LYS A 496 2.12 6.81 19.55
CA LYS A 496 3.40 6.10 19.79
C LYS A 496 3.60 4.95 18.80
N LEU A 497 3.34 5.23 17.52
CA LEU A 497 3.47 4.26 16.44
C LEU A 497 4.91 3.73 16.39
N ALA A 498 5.06 2.43 16.17
CA ALA A 498 6.39 1.81 16.06
C ALA A 498 7.16 2.40 14.86
N ILE A 499 8.48 2.55 15.00
CA ILE A 499 9.31 2.96 13.87
C ILE A 499 9.48 1.75 12.95
N ILE A 500 9.13 1.89 11.68
CA ILE A 500 9.14 0.82 10.67
C ILE A 500 9.86 1.28 9.38
N PRO A 501 10.36 0.36 8.55
CA PRO A 501 10.67 0.65 7.14
C PRO A 501 9.45 1.26 6.44
N SER A 502 9.66 2.32 5.67
CA SER A 502 8.59 3.08 5.01
C SER A 502 8.71 2.97 3.50
N ALA A 503 7.63 2.53 2.84
CA ALA A 503 7.54 2.53 1.38
C ALA A 503 7.66 3.96 0.85
N ASP A 504 8.46 4.16 -0.19
CA ASP A 504 8.80 5.49 -0.68
C ASP A 504 8.58 5.62 -2.18
N ILE A 505 7.86 6.67 -2.57
CA ILE A 505 7.63 7.06 -3.98
C ILE A 505 8.29 8.40 -4.32
N THR A 506 9.13 8.92 -3.42
CA THR A 506 9.83 10.17 -3.66
C THR A 506 11.23 9.94 -4.26
N ARG A 507 11.82 8.74 -4.10
CA ARG A 507 13.10 8.35 -4.68
C ARG A 507 12.95 7.16 -5.65
N GLU A 508 13.82 7.16 -6.66
CA GLU A 508 14.08 6.02 -7.55
C GLU A 508 15.60 5.85 -7.60
N SER A 509 16.08 4.62 -7.42
CA SER A 509 17.52 4.30 -7.47
C SER A 509 18.37 5.23 -6.59
N GLY A 510 17.84 5.63 -5.43
CA GLY A 510 18.54 6.46 -4.45
C GLY A 510 18.64 7.95 -4.79
N ARG A 511 17.93 8.46 -5.80
CA ARG A 511 17.79 9.92 -6.04
C ARG A 511 16.33 10.33 -6.05
N ARG A 512 16.06 11.60 -5.74
CA ARG A 512 14.71 12.17 -5.82
C ARG A 512 14.16 12.05 -7.24
N ILE A 513 12.92 11.59 -7.37
CA ILE A 513 12.21 11.50 -8.65
C ILE A 513 11.89 12.90 -9.15
N VAL A 514 11.99 13.08 -10.47
CA VAL A 514 11.38 14.21 -11.17
C VAL A 514 10.44 13.71 -12.27
N THR A 515 9.22 14.23 -12.29
CA THR A 515 8.24 14.04 -13.36
C THR A 515 7.87 15.40 -13.96
N THR A 516 7.51 15.41 -15.24
CA THR A 516 6.93 16.60 -15.88
C THR A 516 5.68 16.18 -16.65
N HIS A 517 4.59 16.91 -16.47
CA HIS A 517 3.36 16.68 -17.22
C HIS A 517 2.62 17.97 -17.56
N ILE A 518 1.92 17.92 -18.70
CA ILE A 518 1.21 19.05 -19.30
C ILE A 518 -0.24 18.63 -19.51
N ASP A 519 -1.16 19.34 -18.86
CA ASP A 519 -2.59 19.20 -19.12
C ASP A 519 -2.99 19.97 -20.38
N GLY A 520 -3.99 19.42 -21.09
CA GLY A 520 -4.37 19.85 -22.43
C GLY A 520 -4.97 21.26 -22.50
N ASP A 521 -5.32 21.87 -21.38
CA ASP A 521 -6.07 23.12 -21.30
C ASP A 521 -5.44 24.26 -22.09
N GLY A 522 -6.26 24.89 -22.93
CA GLY A 522 -5.86 26.03 -23.72
C GLY A 522 -5.04 25.65 -24.94
N PHE A 523 -5.06 24.39 -25.39
CA PHE A 523 -4.38 23.95 -26.61
C PHE A 523 -4.64 24.84 -27.84
N PRO A 524 -5.88 25.33 -28.11
CA PRO A 524 -6.20 26.18 -29.25
C PRO A 524 -5.99 27.67 -28.97
N SER A 525 -5.56 28.06 -27.76
CA SER A 525 -5.40 29.47 -27.39
C SER A 525 -4.31 30.15 -28.22
N ARG A 526 -4.51 31.42 -28.52
CA ARG A 526 -3.53 32.28 -29.21
C ARG A 526 -2.64 32.95 -28.18
N SER A 527 -1.33 32.97 -28.47
CA SER A 527 -0.35 33.58 -27.57
C SER A 527 -0.23 35.10 -27.78
N GLY A 528 0.31 35.80 -26.78
CA GLY A 528 0.61 37.23 -26.84
C GLY A 528 1.88 37.59 -27.61
N PHE A 529 2.51 36.64 -28.32
CA PHE A 529 3.70 36.88 -29.13
C PHE A 529 3.37 37.48 -30.49
N THR A 530 4.38 38.04 -31.16
CA THR A 530 4.23 38.52 -32.54
C THR A 530 3.72 37.41 -33.46
N LYS A 531 2.76 37.72 -34.34
CA LYS A 531 2.00 36.78 -35.19
C LYS A 531 1.04 35.84 -34.44
N GLN A 532 0.91 35.97 -33.12
CA GLN A 532 -0.03 35.22 -32.27
C GLN A 532 -0.10 33.71 -32.62
N PRO A 533 1.04 32.99 -32.58
CA PRO A 533 1.01 31.54 -32.76
C PRO A 533 0.16 30.88 -31.67
N PHE A 534 -0.33 29.67 -31.93
CA PHE A 534 -0.98 28.88 -30.90
C PHE A 534 -0.03 28.62 -29.72
N VAL A 535 -0.55 28.66 -28.50
CA VAL A 535 0.25 28.40 -27.29
C VAL A 535 0.84 26.99 -27.31
N SER A 536 0.12 26.01 -27.88
CA SER A 536 0.62 24.65 -28.12
C SER A 536 1.85 24.63 -29.01
N GLN A 537 1.89 25.45 -30.08
CA GLN A 537 3.09 25.58 -30.93
C GLN A 537 4.26 26.20 -30.14
N ILE A 538 4.02 27.20 -29.29
CA ILE A 538 5.05 27.78 -28.41
C ILE A 538 5.61 26.72 -27.45
N ILE A 539 4.75 25.93 -26.78
CA ILE A 539 5.21 24.86 -25.88
C ILE A 539 6.02 23.79 -26.63
N LEU A 540 5.59 23.41 -27.84
CA LEU A 540 6.35 22.50 -28.70
C LEU A 540 7.75 23.04 -29.00
N ASP A 541 7.85 24.29 -29.44
CA ASP A 541 9.12 24.86 -29.91
C ASP A 541 10.06 25.24 -28.77
N GLU A 542 9.52 25.85 -27.71
CA GLU A 542 10.32 26.46 -26.64
C GLU A 542 10.60 25.51 -25.48
N ILE A 543 9.76 24.50 -25.27
CA ILE A 543 9.93 23.55 -24.16
C ILE A 543 10.26 22.15 -24.68
N LEU A 544 9.33 21.52 -25.40
CA LEU A 544 9.43 20.10 -25.74
C LEU A 544 10.56 19.82 -26.74
N SER A 545 10.81 20.70 -27.70
CA SER A 545 11.88 20.52 -28.68
C SER A 545 13.27 20.79 -28.12
N LYS A 546 13.38 21.65 -27.08
CA LYS A 546 14.67 22.06 -26.50
C LYS A 546 15.10 21.16 -25.34
N ARG A 547 14.16 20.54 -24.62
CA ARG A 547 14.43 19.75 -23.41
C ARG A 547 14.08 18.29 -23.62
N LYS A 548 15.07 17.41 -23.43
CA LYS A 548 14.94 15.95 -23.62
C LYS A 548 14.53 15.19 -22.36
N THR A 549 14.15 15.88 -21.29
CA THR A 549 13.58 15.23 -20.11
C THR A 549 12.27 14.52 -20.46
N PRO A 550 11.87 13.44 -19.77
CA PRO A 550 10.55 12.85 -19.94
C PRO A 550 9.42 13.85 -19.68
N HIS A 551 8.52 13.98 -20.65
CA HIS A 551 7.27 14.73 -20.54
C HIS A 551 6.09 13.81 -20.79
N THR A 552 5.06 13.90 -19.96
CA THR A 552 3.74 13.34 -20.25
C THR A 552 2.85 14.48 -20.73
N VAL A 553 2.29 14.38 -21.94
CA VAL A 553 1.51 15.46 -22.56
C VAL A 553 0.12 14.94 -22.87
N SER A 554 -0.90 15.68 -22.46
CA SER A 554 -2.30 15.37 -22.75
C SER A 554 -2.96 16.40 -23.66
N VAL A 555 -4.12 16.02 -24.21
CA VAL A 555 -4.95 16.86 -25.08
C VAL A 555 -6.42 16.63 -24.70
N ILE A 556 -7.22 17.70 -24.73
CA ILE A 556 -8.68 17.62 -24.66
C ILE A 556 -9.20 17.36 -26.09
N GLU A 557 -9.85 16.22 -26.35
CA GLU A 557 -10.28 15.86 -27.72
C GLU A 557 -11.22 16.92 -28.30
N ALA A 558 -12.14 17.49 -27.51
CA ALA A 558 -13.07 18.52 -27.98
C ALA A 558 -12.39 19.84 -28.36
N GLU A 559 -11.17 20.14 -27.89
CA GLU A 559 -10.47 21.35 -28.31
C GLU A 559 -9.72 21.18 -29.64
N VAL A 560 -9.38 19.94 -30.00
CA VAL A 560 -8.47 19.65 -31.13
C VAL A 560 -9.17 18.94 -32.29
N SER A 561 -10.18 18.11 -32.01
CA SER A 561 -10.83 17.27 -33.02
C SER A 561 -11.84 18.04 -33.88
N LYS A 562 -12.10 17.51 -35.07
CA LYS A 562 -13.12 18.04 -36.00
C LYS A 562 -14.55 17.92 -35.46
N ASN A 563 -14.77 17.07 -34.46
CA ASN A 563 -16.08 16.89 -33.81
C ASN A 563 -16.21 17.73 -32.52
N GLY A 564 -15.23 18.60 -32.25
CA GLY A 564 -15.15 19.43 -31.06
C GLY A 564 -15.65 20.87 -31.26
N LEU A 565 -15.10 21.77 -30.45
CA LEU A 565 -15.44 23.18 -30.38
C LEU A 565 -14.94 23.99 -31.58
N TYR A 566 -13.82 23.59 -32.18
CA TYR A 566 -13.11 24.35 -33.22
C TYR A 566 -12.83 23.52 -34.49
N PRO A 567 -13.87 23.01 -35.18
CA PRO A 567 -13.70 22.13 -36.35
C PRO A 567 -12.82 22.72 -37.45
N GLN A 568 -12.87 24.04 -37.63
CA GLN A 568 -12.08 24.79 -38.62
C GLN A 568 -10.58 24.88 -38.29
N LEU A 569 -10.20 24.71 -37.02
CA LEU A 569 -8.79 24.74 -36.58
C LEU A 569 -8.19 23.34 -36.44
N SER A 570 -9.02 22.30 -36.51
CA SER A 570 -8.65 20.93 -36.15
C SER A 570 -7.43 20.40 -36.91
N GLU A 571 -7.33 20.64 -38.22
CA GLU A 571 -6.19 20.15 -39.02
C GLU A 571 -4.84 20.73 -38.53
N GLU A 572 -4.82 22.02 -38.20
CA GLU A 572 -3.62 22.69 -37.68
C GLU A 572 -3.28 22.21 -36.26
N LEU A 573 -4.29 22.09 -35.39
CA LEU A 573 -4.11 21.65 -34.00
C LEU A 573 -3.69 20.17 -33.91
N GLU A 574 -4.31 19.28 -34.70
CA GLU A 574 -3.88 17.88 -34.80
C GLU A 574 -2.46 17.76 -35.34
N THR A 575 -2.07 18.63 -36.28
CA THR A 575 -0.70 18.66 -36.80
C THR A 575 0.30 19.00 -35.70
N ILE A 576 -0.01 19.96 -34.83
CA ILE A 576 0.80 20.30 -33.66
C ILE A 576 0.87 19.11 -32.69
N ALA A 577 -0.27 18.49 -32.36
CA ALA A 577 -0.32 17.34 -31.48
C ALA A 577 0.51 16.16 -32.01
N LYS A 578 0.38 15.82 -33.30
CA LYS A 578 1.19 14.78 -33.99
C LYS A 578 2.68 15.09 -33.90
N LYS A 579 3.10 16.36 -34.07
CA LYS A 579 4.50 16.78 -33.91
C LYS A 579 4.99 16.59 -32.47
N MET A 580 4.21 16.99 -31.47
CA MET A 580 4.54 16.76 -30.05
C MET A 580 4.72 15.26 -29.77
N PHE A 581 3.73 14.44 -30.16
CA PHE A 581 3.74 13.00 -29.87
C PHE A 581 4.81 12.22 -30.65
N LYS A 582 5.37 12.79 -31.73
CA LYS A 582 6.52 12.21 -32.43
C LYS A 582 7.82 12.28 -31.64
N LEU A 583 7.98 13.24 -30.70
CA LEU A 583 9.19 13.39 -29.89
C LEU A 583 9.41 12.17 -28.98
N THR A 584 10.61 11.61 -28.97
CA THR A 584 10.89 10.33 -28.27
C THR A 584 10.78 10.41 -26.75
N HIS A 585 10.97 11.60 -26.18
CA HIS A 585 10.85 11.89 -24.74
C HIS A 585 9.45 12.36 -24.32
N VAL A 586 8.47 12.31 -25.22
CA VAL A 586 7.06 12.63 -24.93
C VAL A 586 6.22 11.35 -24.86
N GLU A 587 5.58 11.15 -23.72
CA GLU A 587 4.52 10.16 -23.46
C GLU A 587 3.15 10.81 -23.65
N ALA A 588 2.22 10.09 -24.28
CA ALA A 588 0.86 10.60 -24.51
C ALA A 588 -0.09 10.21 -23.38
N ALA A 589 -0.96 11.15 -23.02
CA ALA A 589 -2.05 10.99 -22.08
C ALA A 589 -3.34 11.60 -22.63
N SER A 590 -4.48 11.22 -22.06
CA SER A 590 -5.77 11.87 -22.32
C SER A 590 -6.07 12.92 -21.26
N HIS A 591 -6.58 14.09 -21.69
CA HIS A 591 -7.26 15.04 -20.81
C HIS A 591 -8.75 15.09 -21.11
N THR A 592 -9.31 13.91 -21.38
CA THR A 592 -10.73 13.66 -21.59
C THR A 592 -11.26 14.16 -22.93
N PHE A 593 -12.56 13.93 -23.18
CA PHE A 593 -13.24 14.42 -24.36
C PHE A 593 -13.66 15.88 -24.19
N SER A 594 -14.55 16.15 -23.23
CA SER A 594 -15.20 17.46 -23.07
C SER A 594 -14.66 18.27 -21.88
N HIS A 595 -13.65 17.78 -21.17
CA HIS A 595 -13.14 18.36 -19.94
C HIS A 595 -14.24 18.53 -18.88
N PRO A 596 -14.75 17.43 -18.28
CA PRO A 596 -15.65 17.49 -17.14
C PRO A 596 -15.05 18.34 -16.00
N PHE A 597 -15.82 19.31 -15.50
CA PHE A 597 -15.39 20.15 -14.38
C PHE A 597 -15.60 19.47 -13.02
N TYR A 598 -16.49 18.49 -12.95
CA TYR A 598 -16.83 17.71 -11.77
C TYR A 598 -17.05 16.25 -12.18
N TRP A 599 -16.46 15.31 -11.46
CA TRP A 599 -16.64 13.88 -11.71
C TRP A 599 -17.59 13.22 -10.71
N ASN A 600 -17.64 13.76 -9.49
CA ASN A 600 -18.55 13.35 -8.45
C ASN A 600 -19.66 14.40 -8.25
N GLU A 601 -20.92 13.98 -8.37
CA GLU A 601 -22.07 14.87 -8.21
C GLU A 601 -22.26 15.34 -6.76
N GLN A 602 -21.82 14.56 -5.78
CA GLN A 602 -21.96 14.87 -4.35
C GLN A 602 -21.06 16.03 -3.91
N THR A 603 -19.95 16.22 -4.62
CA THR A 603 -18.93 17.26 -4.40
C THR A 603 -19.11 18.43 -5.37
N ALA A 604 -19.93 18.24 -6.41
CA ALA A 604 -20.22 19.27 -7.39
C ALA A 604 -20.80 20.52 -6.72
N ARG A 605 -20.35 21.69 -7.18
CA ARG A 605 -20.89 22.96 -6.68
C ARG A 605 -22.37 23.08 -7.03
N LYS A 606 -23.17 23.53 -6.05
CA LYS A 606 -24.61 23.81 -6.24
C LYS A 606 -24.88 24.80 -7.39
N VAL A 607 -23.94 25.72 -7.65
CA VAL A 607 -23.95 26.62 -8.80
C VAL A 607 -22.75 26.30 -9.69
N LYS A 608 -23.02 25.83 -10.91
CA LYS A 608 -22.02 25.48 -11.93
C LYS A 608 -21.84 26.65 -12.90
N ALA A 609 -20.94 27.59 -12.59
CA ALA A 609 -20.74 28.81 -13.38
C ALA A 609 -20.39 28.57 -14.86
N TYR A 610 -19.75 27.43 -15.18
CA TYR A 610 -19.30 27.07 -16.52
C TYR A 610 -20.00 25.82 -17.09
N GLY A 611 -21.10 25.38 -16.48
CA GLY A 611 -21.74 24.10 -16.82
C GLY A 611 -21.00 22.88 -16.25
N ALA A 612 -21.32 21.68 -16.74
CA ALA A 612 -20.72 20.42 -16.28
C ALA A 612 -19.40 20.07 -16.99
N HIS A 613 -19.25 20.53 -18.23
CA HIS A 613 -18.11 20.31 -19.11
C HIS A 613 -18.08 21.41 -20.19
N LEU A 614 -17.06 21.44 -21.05
CA LEU A 614 -17.00 22.38 -22.19
C LEU A 614 -18.24 22.23 -23.09
N PRO A 615 -18.77 23.32 -23.68
CA PRO A 615 -20.07 23.33 -24.37
C PRO A 615 -20.02 22.70 -25.77
N VAL A 616 -19.74 21.40 -25.84
CA VAL A 616 -19.73 20.63 -27.08
C VAL A 616 -21.18 20.41 -27.56
N LYS A 617 -21.48 20.83 -28.79
CA LYS A 617 -22.83 20.81 -29.34
C LYS A 617 -23.37 19.38 -29.43
N GLY A 618 -24.52 19.13 -28.80
CA GLY A 618 -25.23 17.84 -28.86
C GLY A 618 -24.59 16.72 -28.06
N TYR A 619 -23.65 17.04 -27.16
CA TYR A 619 -23.01 16.07 -26.29
C TYR A 619 -23.62 16.12 -24.88
N GLU A 620 -23.88 14.94 -24.34
CA GLU A 620 -24.19 14.71 -22.92
C GLU A 620 -23.07 13.89 -22.31
N LEU A 621 -22.77 14.13 -21.03
CA LEU A 621 -21.62 13.54 -20.34
C LEU A 621 -21.69 11.99 -20.34
N ASP A 622 -20.74 11.37 -21.03
CA ASP A 622 -20.54 9.91 -21.08
C ASP A 622 -19.12 9.58 -20.61
N TYR A 623 -19.00 8.98 -19.41
CA TYR A 623 -17.71 8.67 -18.82
C TYR A 623 -16.87 7.67 -19.64
N PHE A 624 -17.48 6.77 -20.42
CA PHE A 624 -16.70 5.90 -21.32
C PHE A 624 -16.13 6.70 -22.50
N LYS A 625 -16.89 7.63 -23.07
CA LYS A 625 -16.38 8.56 -24.10
C LYS A 625 -15.29 9.46 -23.52
N GLU A 626 -15.49 10.01 -22.32
CA GLU A 626 -14.50 10.84 -21.63
C GLU A 626 -13.19 10.09 -21.36
N ILE A 627 -13.26 8.83 -20.96
CA ILE A 627 -12.07 8.08 -20.51
C ILE A 627 -11.45 7.28 -21.64
N VAL A 628 -12.20 6.34 -22.22
CA VAL A 628 -11.70 5.38 -23.21
C VAL A 628 -11.77 5.96 -24.62
N GLY A 629 -12.88 6.63 -24.95
CA GLY A 629 -13.09 7.23 -26.26
C GLY A 629 -12.03 8.28 -26.60
N SER A 630 -11.75 9.18 -25.66
CA SER A 630 -10.72 10.21 -25.80
C SER A 630 -9.30 9.63 -25.92
N ALA A 631 -8.97 8.60 -25.13
CA ALA A 631 -7.69 7.90 -25.25
C ALA A 631 -7.53 7.23 -26.63
N ASN A 632 -8.61 6.64 -27.17
CA ASN A 632 -8.61 6.05 -28.51
C ASN A 632 -8.45 7.11 -29.61
N TYR A 633 -9.08 8.27 -29.46
CA TYR A 633 -8.87 9.40 -30.38
C TYR A 633 -7.41 9.85 -30.36
N ILE A 634 -6.82 10.07 -29.18
CA ILE A 634 -5.42 10.51 -29.05
C ILE A 634 -4.47 9.47 -29.62
N LYS A 635 -4.76 8.17 -29.44
CA LYS A 635 -4.01 7.08 -30.08
C LYS A 635 -3.91 7.23 -31.60
N SER A 636 -4.93 7.76 -32.26
CA SER A 636 -4.90 8.03 -33.72
C SER A 636 -3.94 9.15 -34.12
N LEU A 637 -3.52 9.99 -33.17
CA LEU A 637 -2.54 11.07 -33.35
C LEU A 637 -1.10 10.59 -33.07
N LEU A 638 -0.91 9.37 -32.57
CA LEU A 638 0.39 8.84 -32.18
C LEU A 638 1.07 8.10 -33.36
N PRO A 639 2.42 8.05 -33.37
CA PRO A 639 3.14 7.05 -34.13
C PRO A 639 2.72 5.63 -33.73
N ALA A 640 2.73 4.68 -34.68
CA ALA A 640 2.24 3.32 -34.47
C ALA A 640 2.91 2.52 -33.33
N ASN A 641 4.12 2.92 -32.90
CA ASN A 641 4.86 2.29 -31.80
C ASN A 641 4.60 2.93 -30.42
N LYS A 642 3.70 3.92 -30.34
CA LYS A 642 3.33 4.61 -29.11
C LYS A 642 1.88 4.32 -28.72
N GLU A 643 1.62 4.43 -27.43
CA GLU A 643 0.31 4.16 -26.82
C GLU A 643 -0.03 5.28 -25.84
N VAL A 644 -1.32 5.53 -25.63
CA VAL A 644 -1.80 6.39 -24.55
C VAL A 644 -1.68 5.62 -23.25
N LYS A 645 -0.96 6.17 -22.27
CA LYS A 645 -0.65 5.46 -21.01
C LYS A 645 -1.51 5.92 -19.83
N LEU A 646 -2.04 7.13 -19.90
CA LEU A 646 -2.65 7.82 -18.77
C LEU A 646 -3.94 8.52 -19.19
N ILE A 647 -4.86 8.60 -18.24
CA ILE A 647 -5.82 9.70 -18.16
C ILE A 647 -5.35 10.68 -17.07
N LEU A 648 -5.37 11.97 -17.40
CA LEU A 648 -5.14 13.07 -16.47
C LEU A 648 -6.52 13.67 -16.16
N TRP A 649 -6.99 13.53 -14.93
CA TRP A 649 -8.35 13.95 -14.55
C TRP A 649 -8.49 15.47 -14.67
N SER A 650 -9.56 15.90 -15.35
CA SER A 650 -9.91 17.30 -15.57
C SER A 650 -10.66 17.91 -14.38
N GLY A 651 -10.72 19.24 -14.35
CA GLY A 651 -11.58 19.98 -13.42
C GLY A 651 -11.20 19.77 -11.95
N ALA A 652 -12.18 19.40 -11.11
CA ALA A 652 -11.96 19.10 -9.70
C ALA A 652 -11.09 17.85 -9.47
N ALA A 653 -10.93 17.00 -10.49
CA ALA A 653 -10.14 15.77 -10.44
C ALA A 653 -10.52 14.85 -9.26
N ASP A 654 -11.82 14.66 -9.07
CA ASP A 654 -12.46 13.89 -8.00
C ASP A 654 -13.27 12.68 -8.52
N PRO A 655 -12.66 11.79 -9.33
CA PRO A 655 -13.34 10.65 -9.91
C PRO A 655 -13.86 9.67 -8.85
N THR A 656 -15.02 9.07 -9.12
CA THR A 656 -15.58 7.97 -8.33
C THR A 656 -14.81 6.68 -8.55
N GLU A 657 -14.96 5.71 -7.64
CA GLU A 657 -14.35 4.38 -7.77
C GLU A 657 -14.69 3.72 -9.13
N GLU A 658 -15.94 3.86 -9.58
CA GLU A 658 -16.42 3.32 -10.86
C GLU A 658 -15.70 3.93 -12.06
N GLN A 659 -15.51 5.25 -12.06
CA GLN A 659 -14.81 5.96 -13.14
C GLN A 659 -13.32 5.57 -13.18
N ILE A 660 -12.68 5.41 -12.01
CA ILE A 660 -11.30 4.91 -11.95
C ILE A 660 -11.21 3.48 -12.48
N MET A 661 -12.20 2.62 -12.18
CA MET A 661 -12.24 1.26 -12.71
C MET A 661 -12.38 1.23 -14.25
N ILE A 662 -13.13 2.15 -14.87
CA ILE A 662 -13.19 2.27 -16.34
C ILE A 662 -11.78 2.47 -16.93
N ALA A 663 -10.99 3.37 -16.32
CA ALA A 663 -9.62 3.64 -16.74
C ALA A 663 -8.71 2.41 -16.53
N GLU A 664 -8.68 1.84 -15.32
CA GLU A 664 -7.79 0.72 -15.00
C GLU A 664 -8.10 -0.55 -15.81
N ASN A 665 -9.39 -0.85 -16.04
CA ASN A 665 -9.82 -1.98 -16.86
C ASN A 665 -9.44 -1.82 -18.34
N SER A 666 -9.26 -0.57 -18.79
CA SER A 666 -8.81 -0.24 -20.15
C SER A 666 -7.28 -0.14 -20.26
N GLY A 667 -6.55 -0.47 -19.19
CA GLY A 667 -5.09 -0.39 -19.15
C GLY A 667 -4.52 1.03 -19.00
N LEU A 668 -5.37 2.03 -18.71
CA LEU A 668 -4.96 3.40 -18.45
C LEU A 668 -4.60 3.56 -16.97
N LEU A 669 -3.43 4.14 -16.72
CA LEU A 669 -3.12 4.71 -15.42
C LEU A 669 -3.86 6.04 -15.26
N ASN A 670 -4.03 6.51 -14.04
CA ASN A 670 -4.77 7.75 -13.79
C ASN A 670 -4.01 8.63 -12.81
N VAL A 671 -3.94 9.94 -13.11
CA VAL A 671 -3.27 10.96 -12.28
C VAL A 671 -4.09 12.25 -12.28
N ASN A 672 -3.82 13.13 -11.31
CA ASN A 672 -4.47 14.41 -10.97
C ASN A 672 -5.39 14.29 -9.77
N GLY A 673 -5.75 15.45 -9.22
CA GLY A 673 -6.30 15.58 -7.89
C GLY A 673 -5.18 15.72 -6.85
N GLY A 674 -5.59 15.96 -5.60
CA GLY A 674 -4.68 16.41 -4.57
C GLY A 674 -4.29 17.87 -4.79
N ASN A 675 -4.25 18.65 -3.72
CA ASN A 675 -4.03 20.10 -3.78
C ASN A 675 -2.78 20.47 -2.97
N THR A 676 -1.64 19.87 -3.33
CA THR A 676 -0.37 20.15 -2.64
C THR A 676 0.21 21.48 -3.13
N TYR A 677 0.20 22.50 -2.28
CA TYR A 677 0.70 23.85 -2.58
C TYR A 677 1.34 24.51 -1.35
N SER A 678 2.66 24.41 -1.22
CA SER A 678 3.38 24.92 -0.04
C SER A 678 4.43 25.95 -0.45
N VAL A 679 4.12 27.22 -0.28
CA VAL A 679 5.02 28.36 -0.59
C VAL A 679 5.28 29.17 0.67
N ILE A 680 6.35 29.96 0.68
CA ILE A 680 6.66 30.85 1.81
C ILE A 680 5.47 31.78 2.09
N GLY A 681 5.05 31.83 3.36
CA GLY A 681 3.85 32.55 3.80
C GLY A 681 2.57 31.72 3.79
N ASN A 682 2.58 30.56 3.10
CA ASN A 682 1.55 29.54 3.13
C ASN A 682 2.16 28.13 3.38
N ASP A 683 3.24 28.07 4.15
CA ASP A 683 4.07 26.88 4.34
C ASP A 683 3.57 26.04 5.53
N ASP A 684 2.42 25.36 5.33
CA ASP A 684 1.77 24.51 6.34
C ASP A 684 1.49 23.08 5.82
N PHE A 685 1.54 22.08 6.69
CA PHE A 685 1.19 20.70 6.33
C PHE A 685 -0.27 20.52 5.90
N SER A 686 -1.17 21.46 6.21
CA SER A 686 -2.57 21.43 5.74
C SER A 686 -2.68 21.61 4.23
N GLU A 687 -1.64 22.18 3.61
CA GLU A 687 -1.53 22.40 2.17
C GLU A 687 -0.81 21.23 1.47
N VAL A 688 -0.63 20.09 2.14
CA VAL A 688 0.07 18.92 1.60
C VAL A 688 -0.87 17.72 1.61
N SER A 689 -1.35 17.35 0.44
CA SER A 689 -2.25 16.21 0.27
C SER A 689 -1.50 14.87 0.41
N PRO A 690 -2.19 13.76 0.77
CA PRO A 690 -1.62 12.41 0.66
C PRO A 690 -1.24 12.08 -0.80
N ASN A 691 -0.68 10.91 -1.04
CA ASN A 691 -0.20 10.53 -2.37
C ASN A 691 -1.25 9.86 -3.25
N ILE A 692 -2.23 9.18 -2.65
CA ILE A 692 -3.26 8.43 -3.36
C ILE A 692 -4.61 8.53 -2.65
N VAL A 693 -5.70 8.27 -3.38
CA VAL A 693 -6.99 7.86 -2.81
C VAL A 693 -7.12 6.36 -3.01
N TRP A 694 -7.40 5.64 -1.93
CA TRP A 694 -7.61 4.21 -1.99
C TRP A 694 -9.10 3.88 -1.91
N HIS A 695 -9.59 3.18 -2.92
CA HIS A 695 -10.89 2.51 -2.89
C HIS A 695 -10.68 1.00 -2.82
N GLN A 696 -11.75 0.25 -2.53
CA GLN A 696 -11.63 -1.21 -2.39
C GLN A 696 -11.15 -1.87 -3.69
N ASN A 697 -11.60 -1.38 -4.84
CA ASN A 697 -11.35 -1.97 -6.15
C ASN A 697 -10.60 -1.04 -7.11
N ALA A 698 -10.19 0.15 -6.68
CA ALA A 698 -9.53 1.14 -7.52
C ALA A 698 -8.60 2.06 -6.73
N VAL A 699 -7.64 2.68 -7.40
CA VAL A 699 -6.71 3.64 -6.78
C VAL A 699 -6.56 4.88 -7.66
N GLN A 700 -6.84 6.06 -7.09
CA GLN A 700 -6.50 7.33 -7.71
C GLN A 700 -5.09 7.75 -7.29
N VAL A 701 -4.25 8.13 -8.24
CA VAL A 701 -2.95 8.74 -7.93
C VAL A 701 -3.08 10.26 -7.99
N TYR A 702 -2.71 10.96 -6.92
CA TYR A 702 -2.70 12.42 -6.93
C TYR A 702 -1.49 12.98 -7.67
N ALA A 703 -1.67 14.16 -8.26
CA ALA A 703 -0.53 14.96 -8.69
C ALA A 703 0.32 15.28 -7.45
N PRO A 704 1.64 15.04 -7.47
CA PRO A 704 2.44 15.25 -6.26
C PRO A 704 2.42 16.70 -5.77
N ILE A 705 2.42 17.65 -6.70
CA ILE A 705 2.48 19.10 -6.51
C ILE A 705 1.56 19.76 -7.54
N GLN A 706 0.85 20.80 -7.11
CA GLN A 706 -0.14 21.49 -7.94
C GLN A 706 0.48 22.30 -9.08
N ASN A 707 -0.31 22.47 -10.13
CA ASN A 707 -0.01 23.27 -11.31
C ASN A 707 0.04 24.80 -11.03
N GLU A 708 0.25 25.56 -12.11
CA GLU A 708 0.45 27.01 -12.09
C GLU A 708 -0.79 27.82 -11.67
N ASN A 709 -1.98 27.23 -11.63
CA ASN A 709 -3.22 27.97 -11.34
C ASN A 709 -3.18 28.66 -9.98
N LEU A 710 -2.73 27.96 -8.94
CA LEU A 710 -2.67 28.56 -7.60
C LEU A 710 -1.57 29.62 -7.47
N HIS A 711 -0.59 29.63 -8.38
CA HIS A 711 0.54 30.57 -8.35
C HIS A 711 0.24 31.86 -9.15
N THR A 712 -0.78 31.82 -9.99
CA THR A 712 -1.18 32.90 -10.93
C THR A 712 -2.58 33.44 -10.62
N ASN A 713 -3.09 33.18 -9.41
CA ASN A 713 -4.46 33.51 -8.99
C ASN A 713 -5.51 33.07 -10.04
N LEU A 714 -5.49 31.78 -10.40
CA LEU A 714 -6.35 31.19 -11.42
C LEU A 714 -6.19 31.86 -12.80
N TRP A 715 -4.94 32.16 -13.17
CA TRP A 715 -4.58 32.79 -14.44
C TRP A 715 -5.13 34.21 -14.65
N SER A 716 -5.50 34.91 -13.57
CA SER A 716 -5.98 36.30 -13.64
C SER A 716 -4.88 37.35 -13.50
N GLU A 717 -3.77 37.00 -12.84
CA GLU A 717 -2.63 37.89 -12.57
C GLU A 717 -1.34 37.10 -12.27
N ASN A 718 -0.22 37.78 -11.98
CA ASN A 718 1.05 37.16 -11.60
C ASN A 718 1.52 36.06 -12.58
N PHE A 719 1.49 36.32 -13.89
CA PHE A 719 1.83 35.32 -14.91
C PHE A 719 3.26 34.75 -14.80
N ASP A 720 4.16 35.42 -14.08
CA ASP A 720 5.49 34.93 -13.72
C ASP A 720 5.56 34.15 -12.40
N GLY A 721 4.46 34.10 -11.64
CA GLY A 721 4.39 33.54 -10.28
C GLY A 721 4.70 32.06 -10.17
N PHE A 722 4.61 31.29 -11.27
CA PHE A 722 4.84 29.84 -11.24
C PHE A 722 6.27 29.45 -10.80
N SER A 723 7.26 30.32 -10.95
CA SER A 723 8.63 30.13 -10.46
C SER A 723 8.69 29.83 -8.96
N ARG A 724 7.68 30.26 -8.19
CA ARG A 724 7.55 29.97 -6.76
C ARG A 724 7.32 28.49 -6.44
N VAL A 725 6.98 27.65 -7.40
CA VAL A 725 6.90 26.18 -7.21
C VAL A 725 8.22 25.59 -6.71
N ILE A 726 9.34 26.25 -6.99
CA ILE A 726 10.67 25.89 -6.45
C ILE A 726 10.68 25.94 -4.91
N GLU A 727 9.93 26.86 -4.29
CA GLU A 727 9.75 26.92 -2.84
C GLU A 727 9.11 25.61 -2.35
N THR A 728 8.03 25.16 -3.01
CA THR A 728 7.37 23.89 -2.72
C THR A 728 8.30 22.69 -2.89
N PHE A 729 9.10 22.67 -3.97
CA PHE A 729 10.08 21.60 -4.17
C PHE A 729 11.09 21.51 -3.03
N LYS A 730 11.54 22.64 -2.48
CA LYS A 730 12.49 22.67 -1.36
C LYS A 730 11.81 22.27 -0.04
N ASN A 731 10.67 22.88 0.26
CA ASN A 731 9.89 22.69 1.48
C ASN A 731 9.45 21.24 1.69
N LEU A 732 9.05 20.56 0.62
CA LEU A 732 8.57 19.17 0.68
C LEU A 732 9.68 18.12 0.51
N ASN A 733 10.94 18.56 0.46
CA ASN A 733 12.09 17.66 0.52
C ASN A 733 12.73 17.64 1.89
N GLN A 734 12.85 18.77 2.59
CA GLN A 734 13.55 18.85 3.88
C GLN A 734 12.73 19.63 4.91
N PRO A 735 12.69 19.18 6.19
CA PRO A 735 13.47 18.09 6.79
C PRO A 735 12.86 16.69 6.58
N ARG A 736 11.77 16.58 5.81
CA ARG A 736 11.06 15.34 5.53
C ARG A 736 10.85 15.19 4.03
N ALA A 737 11.20 14.03 3.48
CA ALA A 737 10.93 13.67 2.11
C ALA A 737 9.43 13.38 1.89
N LEU A 738 8.64 14.40 1.61
CA LEU A 738 7.18 14.25 1.47
C LEU A 738 6.74 14.03 0.03
N LYS A 739 7.36 14.73 -0.93
CA LYS A 739 6.96 14.67 -2.35
C LYS A 739 8.17 14.61 -3.30
N PRO A 740 8.04 13.93 -4.46
CA PRO A 740 8.99 14.08 -5.58
C PRO A 740 8.98 15.52 -6.13
N ILE A 741 9.83 15.81 -7.11
CA ILE A 741 9.68 17.01 -7.93
C ILE A 741 8.65 16.68 -9.01
N SER A 742 7.56 17.45 -9.07
CA SER A 742 6.53 17.31 -10.10
C SER A 742 6.32 18.66 -10.75
N LEU A 743 6.77 18.80 -12.00
CA LEU A 743 6.48 19.97 -12.80
C LEU A 743 5.18 19.72 -13.57
N TYR A 744 4.09 20.23 -13.03
CA TYR A 744 2.74 20.13 -13.57
C TYR A 744 2.31 21.51 -14.06
N TYR A 745 1.88 21.64 -15.32
CA TYR A 745 1.33 22.88 -15.85
C TYR A 745 0.38 22.61 -17.01
N HIS A 746 -0.22 23.64 -17.61
CA HIS A 746 -1.11 23.52 -18.76
C HIS A 746 -0.55 24.17 -20.02
N MET A 747 -1.13 23.89 -21.19
CA MET A 747 -0.67 24.47 -22.47
C MET A 747 -0.69 26.01 -22.47
N TYR A 748 -1.65 26.63 -21.78
CA TYR A 748 -1.72 28.08 -21.67
C TYR A 748 -0.55 28.73 -20.92
N SER A 749 0.33 27.97 -20.26
CA SER A 749 1.61 28.49 -19.77
C SER A 749 2.48 29.12 -20.90
N GLY A 750 2.22 28.77 -22.16
CA GLY A 750 2.83 29.39 -23.34
C GLY A 750 2.19 30.72 -23.79
N THR A 751 1.20 31.25 -23.08
CA THR A 751 0.45 32.45 -23.50
C THR A 751 1.30 33.71 -23.48
N TYR A 752 2.06 33.95 -22.39
CA TYR A 752 2.77 35.20 -22.18
C TYR A 752 4.30 34.98 -22.09
N PRO A 753 5.12 35.96 -22.54
CA PRO A 753 6.57 35.88 -22.33
C PRO A 753 6.96 35.69 -20.86
N ALA A 754 6.24 36.33 -19.94
CA ALA A 754 6.49 36.21 -18.50
C ALA A 754 6.24 34.78 -17.97
N SER A 755 5.14 34.13 -18.38
CA SER A 755 4.84 32.75 -17.96
C SER A 755 5.80 31.74 -18.58
N LEU A 756 6.17 31.92 -19.85
CA LEU A 756 7.17 31.07 -20.50
C LEU A 756 8.55 31.21 -19.84
N GLN A 757 8.98 32.43 -19.51
CA GLN A 757 10.23 32.67 -18.80
C GLN A 757 10.20 32.03 -17.40
N SER A 758 9.08 32.14 -16.70
CA SER A 758 8.91 31.51 -15.39
C SER A 758 9.03 29.99 -15.47
N LEU A 759 8.41 29.37 -16.47
CA LEU A 759 8.53 27.94 -16.74
C LEU A 759 9.98 27.53 -17.05
N ASN A 760 10.69 28.32 -17.87
CA ASN A 760 12.11 28.11 -18.15
C ASN A 760 12.97 28.16 -16.89
N ASN A 761 12.73 29.12 -15.99
CA ASN A 761 13.45 29.22 -14.71
C ASN A 761 13.29 27.95 -13.85
N VAL A 762 12.09 27.36 -13.85
CA VAL A 762 11.81 26.12 -13.11
C VAL A 762 12.56 24.94 -13.72
N TYR A 763 12.51 24.78 -15.06
CA TYR A 763 13.29 23.75 -15.74
C TYR A 763 14.79 23.87 -15.47
N ASP A 764 15.36 25.07 -15.60
CA ASP A 764 16.78 25.32 -15.36
C ASP A 764 17.19 25.01 -13.91
N TRP A 765 16.28 25.20 -12.96
CA TRP A 765 16.50 24.78 -11.57
C TRP A 765 16.49 23.26 -11.43
N ILE A 766 15.55 22.56 -12.08
CA ILE A 766 15.42 21.09 -12.05
C ILE A 766 16.65 20.41 -12.64
N GLU A 767 17.14 20.88 -13.80
CA GLU A 767 18.29 20.31 -14.51
C GLU A 767 19.59 20.37 -13.70
N LYS A 768 19.70 21.32 -12.77
CA LYS A 768 20.83 21.43 -11.82
C LYS A 768 20.76 20.43 -10.66
N GLN A 769 19.63 19.75 -10.46
CA GLN A 769 19.44 18.80 -9.36
C GLN A 769 19.96 17.40 -9.71
N LYS A 770 20.35 16.63 -8.68
CA LYS A 770 20.63 15.19 -8.83
C LYS A 770 19.33 14.39 -8.69
N THR A 771 18.62 14.20 -9.78
CA THR A 771 17.32 13.51 -9.82
C THR A 771 17.38 12.21 -10.62
N THR A 772 16.30 11.43 -10.53
CA THR A 772 15.96 10.36 -11.47
C THR A 772 14.72 10.80 -12.24
N PRO A 773 14.86 11.22 -13.51
CA PRO A 773 13.71 11.54 -14.35
C PRO A 773 12.89 10.30 -14.67
N LEU A 774 11.57 10.40 -14.52
CA LEU A 774 10.60 9.38 -14.87
C LEU A 774 9.47 9.99 -15.72
N TYR A 775 8.88 9.20 -16.60
CA TYR A 775 7.55 9.53 -17.13
C TYR A 775 6.53 9.52 -15.99
N LEU A 776 5.44 10.27 -16.15
CA LEU A 776 4.40 10.29 -15.12
C LEU A 776 3.77 8.90 -14.92
N SER A 777 3.68 8.08 -15.99
CA SER A 777 3.16 6.70 -15.90
C SER A 777 4.03 5.80 -15.02
N GLU A 778 5.34 5.95 -15.11
CA GLU A 778 6.31 5.21 -14.31
C GLU A 778 6.20 5.59 -12.83
N TYR A 779 5.97 6.87 -12.53
CA TYR A 779 5.65 7.30 -11.18
C TYR A 779 4.29 6.75 -10.71
N ALA A 780 3.24 6.85 -11.53
CA ALA A 780 1.90 6.39 -11.20
C ALA A 780 1.86 4.88 -10.89
N LEU A 781 2.63 4.06 -11.61
CA LEU A 781 2.81 2.63 -11.32
C LEU A 781 3.37 2.36 -9.93
N ARG A 782 4.28 3.20 -9.44
CA ARG A 782 4.82 3.10 -8.08
C ARG A 782 3.78 3.58 -7.08
N ALA A 783 3.20 4.77 -7.30
CA ALA A 783 2.22 5.38 -6.43
C ALA A 783 0.99 4.49 -6.16
N LYS A 784 0.40 3.87 -7.19
CA LYS A 784 -0.76 2.97 -7.02
C LYS A 784 -0.49 1.76 -6.12
N SER A 785 0.78 1.34 -6.00
CA SER A 785 1.22 0.23 -5.15
C SER A 785 1.69 0.64 -3.76
N LEU A 786 1.63 1.94 -3.41
CA LEU A 786 2.15 2.46 -2.15
C LEU A 786 1.58 1.72 -0.93
N TYR A 787 0.26 1.51 -0.92
CA TYR A 787 -0.40 0.80 0.16
C TYR A 787 -0.29 -0.73 0.04
N GLU A 788 0.00 -1.25 -1.15
CA GLU A 788 0.27 -2.68 -1.45
C GLU A 788 1.74 -3.08 -1.24
N THR A 789 2.35 -2.56 -0.17
CA THR A 789 3.68 -2.97 0.27
C THR A 789 3.57 -3.74 1.58
N GLY A 790 4.02 -4.99 1.59
CA GLY A 790 4.03 -5.87 2.75
C GLY A 790 5.25 -5.60 3.62
N LEU A 791 5.07 -5.69 4.94
CA LEU A 791 6.14 -5.64 5.92
C LEU A 791 5.94 -6.77 6.95
N ALA A 792 6.99 -7.54 7.18
CA ALA A 792 7.01 -8.58 8.21
C ALA A 792 8.37 -8.64 8.91
N LYS A 793 8.42 -9.31 10.05
CA LYS A 793 9.67 -9.74 10.67
C LYS A 793 9.82 -11.25 10.57
N ASP A 794 11.02 -11.75 10.34
CA ASP A 794 11.30 -13.17 10.59
C ASP A 794 11.27 -13.48 12.09
N LEU A 795 11.28 -14.77 12.45
CA LEU A 795 11.29 -15.20 13.86
C LEU A 795 12.55 -14.78 14.66
N PHE A 796 13.57 -14.25 14.00
CA PHE A 796 14.84 -13.79 14.57
C PHE A 796 14.97 -12.26 14.60
N GLY A 797 14.00 -11.52 14.05
CA GLY A 797 13.93 -10.07 14.06
C GLY A 797 14.46 -9.37 12.80
N GLY A 798 14.86 -10.10 11.76
CA GLY A 798 15.17 -9.55 10.44
C GLY A 798 13.91 -9.04 9.75
N TRP A 799 14.05 -8.07 8.83
CA TRP A 799 12.92 -7.51 8.10
C TRP A 799 12.67 -8.25 6.79
N GLN A 800 11.40 -8.47 6.48
CA GLN A 800 10.95 -8.83 5.15
C GLN A 800 10.07 -7.71 4.60
N ILE A 801 10.35 -7.31 3.37
CA ILE A 801 9.61 -6.30 2.62
C ILE A 801 9.10 -6.97 1.35
N VAL A 802 7.82 -6.85 1.06
CA VAL A 802 7.22 -7.32 -0.20
C VAL A 802 6.64 -6.13 -0.94
N SER A 803 6.98 -5.93 -2.20
CA SER A 803 6.41 -4.84 -2.98
C SER A 803 5.95 -5.28 -4.36
N THR A 804 4.72 -4.88 -4.71
CA THR A 804 4.13 -5.11 -6.02
C THR A 804 4.48 -4.01 -7.03
N GLY A 805 5.22 -2.96 -6.65
CA GLY A 805 5.54 -1.87 -7.59
C GLY A 805 6.52 -0.82 -7.09
N ILE A 806 6.60 -0.58 -5.78
CA ILE A 806 7.56 0.33 -5.18
C ILE A 806 9.00 -0.15 -5.40
N LYS A 807 9.89 0.79 -5.71
CA LYS A 807 11.32 0.54 -5.96
C LYS A 807 12.25 1.14 -4.90
N SER A 808 11.70 1.87 -3.95
CA SER A 808 12.43 2.55 -2.87
C SER A 808 11.77 2.29 -1.52
N VAL A 809 12.57 1.96 -0.50
CA VAL A 809 12.12 1.89 0.89
C VAL A 809 13.05 2.70 1.76
N ARG A 810 12.49 3.61 2.53
CA ARG A 810 13.21 4.42 3.49
C ARG A 810 13.36 3.67 4.81
N ILE A 811 14.60 3.54 5.26
CA ILE A 811 14.94 3.06 6.60
C ILE A 811 15.26 4.27 7.47
N PRO A 812 14.39 4.63 8.44
CA PRO A 812 14.67 5.70 9.39
C PRO A 812 16.03 5.52 10.05
N LEU A 813 16.76 6.62 10.25
CA LEU A 813 18.12 6.58 10.82
C LEU A 813 18.18 5.89 12.19
N SER A 814 17.10 5.94 12.97
CA SER A 814 16.96 5.30 14.28
C SER A 814 16.86 3.77 14.22
N LEU A 815 16.47 3.17 13.10
CA LEU A 815 16.44 1.70 12.94
C LEU A 815 17.84 1.11 12.67
N GLY A 816 18.78 1.94 12.25
CA GLY A 816 20.15 1.53 11.96
C GLY A 816 20.47 1.59 10.47
N ILE A 817 21.49 0.84 10.07
CA ILE A 817 22.14 0.94 8.77
C ILE A 817 21.93 -0.37 8.00
N PRO A 818 21.42 -0.33 6.76
CA PRO A 818 21.27 -1.52 5.93
C PRO A 818 22.58 -2.22 5.62
N GLU A 819 22.60 -3.53 5.82
CA GLU A 819 23.69 -4.42 5.39
C GLU A 819 23.44 -4.93 3.97
N ILE A 820 24.50 -5.12 3.19
CA ILE A 820 24.41 -5.78 1.88
C ILE A 820 24.63 -7.28 1.97
N LYS A 821 25.55 -7.74 2.83
CA LYS A 821 25.97 -9.15 2.87
C LYS A 821 24.84 -10.11 3.28
N ASN A 822 24.06 -9.73 4.29
CA ASN A 822 23.00 -10.54 4.90
C ASN A 822 21.60 -10.06 4.47
N SER A 823 21.54 -9.28 3.40
CA SER A 823 20.31 -8.79 2.81
C SER A 823 20.34 -9.12 1.33
N ASN A 824 19.19 -9.17 0.68
CA ASN A 824 19.13 -9.34 -0.78
C ASN A 824 18.88 -7.98 -1.49
N VAL A 825 19.43 -6.89 -0.94
CA VAL A 825 19.38 -5.53 -1.50
C VAL A 825 20.64 -5.19 -2.27
N ILE A 826 20.52 -4.37 -3.32
CA ILE A 826 21.65 -4.05 -4.20
C ILE A 826 22.40 -2.78 -3.80
N GLY A 827 21.76 -1.94 -2.99
CA GLY A 827 22.31 -0.66 -2.61
C GLY A 827 21.34 0.23 -1.87
N TRP A 828 21.85 1.37 -1.43
CA TRP A 828 21.07 2.38 -0.74
C TRP A 828 21.77 3.74 -0.75
N ASN A 829 21.00 4.83 -0.72
CA ASN A 829 21.54 6.18 -0.56
C ASN A 829 21.22 6.73 0.83
N LYS A 830 22.18 7.43 1.46
CA LYS A 830 21.92 8.13 2.72
C LYS A 830 21.43 9.53 2.40
N GLU A 831 20.32 9.93 3.00
CA GLU A 831 19.88 11.32 3.01
C GLU A 831 19.62 11.80 4.45
N PHE A 832 18.98 12.97 4.61
CA PHE A 832 18.80 13.66 5.89
C PHE A 832 17.84 12.93 6.83
N ASP A 833 16.84 12.21 6.31
CA ASP A 833 15.78 11.57 7.10
C ASP A 833 15.82 10.03 7.09
N GLY A 834 16.76 9.42 6.36
CA GLY A 834 16.87 7.97 6.30
C GLY A 834 17.90 7.43 5.30
N ASN A 835 17.98 6.10 5.24
CA ASN A 835 18.68 5.37 4.20
C ASN A 835 17.65 4.81 3.20
N TYR A 836 17.71 5.25 1.95
CA TYR A 836 16.79 4.84 0.89
C TYR A 836 17.34 3.60 0.19
N LEU A 837 16.72 2.45 0.46
CA LEU A 837 17.02 1.17 -0.17
C LEU A 837 16.59 1.17 -1.62
N ILE A 838 17.40 0.52 -2.46
CA ILE A 838 17.08 0.29 -3.88
C ILE A 838 16.59 -1.15 -4.00
N LEU A 839 15.30 -1.32 -4.32
CA LEU A 839 14.68 -2.64 -4.47
C LEU A 839 14.79 -3.13 -5.92
N ASN A 840 15.23 -4.37 -6.09
CA ASN A 840 15.32 -5.04 -7.40
C ASN A 840 14.57 -6.38 -7.45
N LYS A 841 13.82 -6.72 -6.39
CA LYS A 841 13.03 -7.94 -6.25
C LYS A 841 11.69 -7.62 -5.61
N VAL A 842 10.70 -8.48 -5.86
CA VAL A 842 9.38 -8.40 -5.21
C VAL A 842 9.52 -8.62 -3.71
N ARG A 843 10.23 -9.68 -3.30
CA ARG A 843 10.51 -10.02 -1.90
C ARG A 843 11.95 -9.71 -1.50
N THR A 844 12.09 -8.86 -0.49
CA THR A 844 13.37 -8.36 0.02
C THR A 844 13.54 -8.71 1.50
N PHE A 845 14.62 -9.41 1.84
CA PHE A 845 15.10 -9.62 3.20
C PHE A 845 16.16 -8.58 3.53
N LEU A 846 16.02 -7.97 4.71
CA LEU A 846 16.83 -6.85 5.16
C LEU A 846 17.33 -7.09 6.59
N SER A 847 18.65 -7.16 6.71
CA SER A 847 19.37 -7.10 7.98
C SER A 847 19.88 -5.69 8.24
N LEU A 848 19.79 -5.24 9.50
CA LEU A 848 20.24 -3.92 9.94
C LEU A 848 21.35 -4.03 10.99
N LYS A 849 22.35 -3.15 10.87
CA LYS A 849 23.41 -2.95 11.88
C LYS A 849 23.18 -1.67 12.68
N THR A 850 23.54 -1.71 13.95
CA THR A 850 23.56 -0.52 14.82
C THR A 850 24.77 0.39 14.56
N ARG A 851 25.89 -0.14 14.04
CA ARG A 851 27.10 0.64 13.66
C ARG A 851 27.81 0.04 12.45
N ILE A 852 28.33 0.90 11.55
CA ILE A 852 29.29 0.49 10.52
C ILE A 852 30.67 0.34 11.18
N LYS A 853 31.23 -0.87 11.21
CA LYS A 853 32.67 -1.04 11.51
C LYS A 853 33.48 -0.27 10.46
N LYS A 854 34.42 0.60 10.85
CA LYS A 854 35.24 1.45 9.94
C LYS A 854 35.89 0.70 8.75
N LYS A 855 36.06 -0.62 8.87
CA LYS A 855 36.58 -1.54 7.84
C LYS A 855 35.51 -2.24 6.98
N SER A 856 34.23 -1.89 7.02
CA SER A 856 33.23 -2.50 6.13
C SER A 856 33.46 -2.08 4.66
N ILE A 857 33.82 -3.05 3.83
CA ILE A 857 34.10 -2.93 2.38
C ILE A 857 32.89 -3.46 1.58
N GLU A 858 31.67 -3.17 2.02
CA GLU A 858 30.47 -3.65 1.30
C GLU A 858 30.37 -2.96 -0.07
N LYS A 859 30.48 -3.74 -1.14
CA LYS A 859 30.25 -3.32 -2.53
C LYS A 859 28.77 -3.07 -2.71
N ARG A 860 28.39 -1.86 -3.14
CA ARG A 860 26.98 -1.51 -3.36
C ARG A 860 26.75 -0.41 -4.38
N LEU A 861 25.56 -0.39 -4.95
CA LEU A 861 25.02 0.79 -5.62
C LEU A 861 24.75 1.89 -4.58
N VAL A 862 25.17 3.12 -4.88
CA VAL A 862 24.83 4.30 -4.08
C VAL A 862 23.60 4.96 -4.66
N ASN A 863 23.65 5.34 -5.93
CA ASN A 863 22.51 5.89 -6.65
C ASN A 863 22.70 5.88 -8.18
N ALA A 864 21.63 6.11 -8.93
CA ALA A 864 21.63 6.34 -10.38
C ALA A 864 20.48 7.27 -10.78
N ASN A 865 20.59 8.04 -11.87
CA ASN A 865 19.45 8.73 -12.53
C ASN A 865 18.70 7.80 -13.50
N ALA A 866 18.55 6.54 -13.13
CA ALA A 866 18.02 5.50 -14.00
C ALA A 866 17.27 4.46 -13.18
N GLN A 867 16.26 3.82 -13.79
CA GLN A 867 15.60 2.67 -13.20
C GLN A 867 16.53 1.45 -13.28
N ILE A 868 16.64 0.67 -12.21
CA ILE A 868 17.44 -0.56 -12.24
C ILE A 868 16.57 -1.70 -12.79
N LEU A 869 16.91 -2.18 -13.99
CA LEU A 869 16.21 -3.28 -14.66
C LEU A 869 16.80 -4.65 -14.30
N LYS A 870 18.13 -4.72 -14.13
CA LYS A 870 18.85 -5.94 -13.75
C LYS A 870 20.01 -5.61 -12.85
N TRP A 871 20.20 -6.42 -11.81
CA TRP A 871 21.40 -6.42 -10.97
C TRP A 871 21.58 -7.81 -10.38
N GLN A 872 22.49 -8.60 -10.96
CA GLN A 872 22.69 -10.00 -10.60
C GLN A 872 24.17 -10.28 -10.38
N ASN A 873 24.53 -10.74 -9.18
CA ASN A 873 25.90 -11.15 -8.85
C ASN A 873 26.04 -12.66 -9.09
N LEU A 874 26.92 -13.04 -10.02
CA LEU A 874 27.23 -14.44 -10.36
C LEU A 874 28.75 -14.64 -10.28
N LYS A 875 29.21 -15.44 -9.31
CA LYS A 875 30.63 -15.79 -9.14
C LYS A 875 31.59 -14.57 -9.13
N GLY A 876 31.16 -13.47 -8.51
CA GLY A 876 31.96 -12.23 -8.41
C GLY A 876 31.77 -11.24 -9.56
N ASN A 877 31.05 -11.61 -10.61
CA ASN A 877 30.66 -10.72 -11.71
C ASN A 877 29.24 -10.17 -11.49
N ILE A 878 29.08 -8.84 -11.56
CA ILE A 878 27.76 -8.20 -11.45
C ILE A 878 27.27 -7.84 -12.85
N TYR A 879 26.22 -8.52 -13.29
CA TYR A 879 25.48 -8.21 -14.51
C TYR A 879 24.44 -7.15 -14.20
N TRP A 880 24.53 -6.01 -14.86
CA TRP A 880 23.66 -4.86 -14.59
C TRP A 880 22.99 -4.38 -15.87
N LYS A 881 21.76 -3.87 -15.73
CA LYS A 881 21.01 -3.17 -16.78
C LYS A 881 20.17 -2.08 -16.14
N VAL A 882 20.16 -0.90 -16.73
CA VAL A 882 19.38 0.25 -16.30
C VAL A 882 18.63 0.86 -17.47
N LEU A 883 17.53 1.55 -17.18
CA LEU A 883 16.82 2.41 -18.12
C LEU A 883 16.97 3.85 -17.66
N SER A 884 17.72 4.64 -18.41
CA SER A 884 17.88 6.07 -18.15
C SER A 884 17.22 6.88 -19.25
N HIS A 885 16.39 7.87 -18.90
CA HIS A 885 15.77 8.76 -19.88
C HIS A 885 16.63 9.99 -20.23
N THR A 886 17.77 10.15 -19.56
CA THR A 886 18.75 11.22 -19.77
C THR A 886 20.15 10.59 -19.81
N PRO A 887 21.22 11.34 -20.17
CA PRO A 887 22.59 10.81 -20.08
C PRO A 887 22.87 10.17 -18.71
N LEU A 888 23.33 8.92 -18.72
CA LEU A 888 23.47 8.10 -17.51
C LEU A 888 24.52 8.69 -16.55
N LYS A 889 24.20 8.70 -15.26
CA LYS A 889 25.10 8.98 -14.13
C LYS A 889 24.79 8.03 -12.99
N MET A 890 25.67 7.07 -12.74
CA MET A 890 25.56 6.07 -11.68
C MET A 890 26.76 6.17 -10.73
N THR A 891 26.54 5.93 -9.44
CA THR A 891 27.60 5.94 -8.41
C THR A 891 27.59 4.65 -7.62
N LEU A 892 28.73 4.00 -7.56
CA LEU A 892 28.98 2.76 -6.82
C LEU A 892 29.95 3.01 -5.66
N ARG A 893 29.90 2.16 -4.63
CA ARG A 893 30.83 2.20 -3.49
C ARG A 893 31.65 0.92 -3.41
N ASN A 894 32.96 1.07 -3.20
CA ASN A 894 33.97 0.02 -3.08
C ASN A 894 34.24 -0.78 -4.38
N PHE A 895 34.16 -0.13 -5.54
CA PHE A 895 34.39 -0.73 -6.87
C PHE A 895 35.69 -0.29 -7.58
N HIS A 896 36.61 0.37 -6.87
CA HIS A 896 37.82 0.99 -7.45
C HIS A 896 38.83 0.00 -8.06
N HIS A 897 38.75 -1.29 -7.71
CA HIS A 897 39.57 -2.35 -8.30
C HIS A 897 38.83 -3.17 -9.35
N CYS A 898 37.56 -2.85 -9.64
CA CYS A 898 36.74 -3.64 -10.54
C CYS A 898 36.87 -3.12 -11.98
N LYS A 899 36.94 -4.03 -12.95
CA LYS A 899 36.78 -3.71 -14.38
C LYS A 899 35.30 -3.57 -14.70
N ILE A 900 34.90 -2.46 -15.32
CA ILE A 900 33.51 -2.19 -15.68
C ILE A 900 33.41 -2.18 -17.21
N GLU A 901 32.61 -3.09 -17.73
CA GLU A 901 32.30 -3.22 -19.14
C GLU A 901 30.83 -2.87 -19.39
N SER A 902 30.53 -2.33 -20.57
CA SER A 902 29.22 -1.80 -20.95
C SER A 902 28.96 -2.03 -22.43
N ASN A 903 27.69 -2.20 -22.80
CA ASN A 903 27.22 -2.29 -24.18
C ASN A 903 27.30 -0.96 -24.95
N VAL A 904 27.50 0.15 -24.22
CA VAL A 904 27.73 1.49 -24.76
C VAL A 904 29.02 2.08 -24.19
N GLN A 905 29.55 3.11 -24.84
CA GLN A 905 30.68 3.86 -24.33
C GLN A 905 30.35 4.51 -22.97
N ILE A 906 31.22 4.30 -21.99
CA ILE A 906 31.09 4.87 -20.64
C ILE A 906 32.40 5.53 -20.21
N ASP A 907 32.27 6.54 -19.37
CA ASP A 907 33.36 7.13 -18.60
C ASP A 907 33.30 6.61 -17.15
N VAL A 908 34.44 6.21 -16.61
CA VAL A 908 34.56 5.65 -15.25
C VAL A 908 35.58 6.45 -14.46
N LYS A 909 35.11 7.09 -13.38
CA LYS A 909 35.95 7.92 -12.50
C LYS A 909 35.92 7.41 -11.06
N HIS A 910 37.09 7.31 -10.44
CA HIS A 910 37.23 6.85 -9.07
C HIS A 910 37.53 8.02 -8.12
N TYR A 911 36.77 8.12 -7.03
CA TYR A 911 36.92 9.14 -5.99
C TYR A 911 36.99 8.46 -4.62
N GLY A 912 38.20 8.08 -4.20
CA GLY A 912 38.42 7.28 -3.00
C GLY A 912 37.64 5.96 -3.07
N ARG A 913 36.63 5.79 -2.21
CA ARG A 913 35.77 4.58 -2.22
C ARG A 913 34.60 4.66 -3.20
N LEU A 914 34.39 5.77 -3.89
CA LEU A 914 33.31 5.91 -4.86
C LEU A 914 33.81 5.65 -6.28
N THR A 915 32.96 5.08 -7.12
CA THR A 915 33.19 4.88 -8.55
C THR A 915 31.98 5.44 -9.28
N GLN A 916 32.20 6.44 -10.11
CA GLN A 916 31.17 7.07 -10.93
C GLN A 916 31.25 6.51 -12.33
N ILE A 917 30.09 6.14 -12.87
CA ILE A 917 29.92 5.68 -14.25
C ILE A 917 29.02 6.70 -14.93
N SER A 918 29.43 7.22 -16.07
CA SER A 918 28.61 8.12 -16.89
C SER A 918 28.59 7.68 -18.35
N SER A 919 27.48 7.95 -19.03
CA SER A 919 27.34 7.83 -20.48
C SER A 919 26.66 9.09 -21.02
N GLU A 920 27.08 9.55 -22.20
CA GLU A 920 26.36 10.59 -22.95
C GLU A 920 25.08 10.05 -23.61
N THR A 921 24.92 8.73 -23.66
CA THR A 921 23.71 8.07 -24.16
C THR A 921 22.65 7.89 -23.07
N SER A 922 21.39 7.85 -23.50
CA SER A 922 20.24 7.42 -22.71
C SER A 922 19.65 6.12 -23.29
N GLY A 923 18.61 5.59 -22.67
CA GLY A 923 17.97 4.32 -23.01
C GLY A 923 18.39 3.18 -22.10
N GLU A 924 18.29 1.95 -22.63
CA GLU A 924 18.71 0.76 -21.93
C GLU A 924 20.23 0.58 -22.02
N ILE A 925 20.90 0.67 -20.87
CA ILE A 925 22.36 0.57 -20.77
C ILE A 925 22.70 -0.56 -19.81
N GLY A 926 23.66 -1.40 -20.14
CA GLY A 926 24.01 -2.53 -19.29
C GLY A 926 25.36 -3.13 -19.61
N GLY A 927 25.82 -4.03 -18.74
CA GLY A 927 27.10 -4.69 -18.92
C GLY A 927 27.48 -5.53 -17.71
N VAL A 928 28.78 -5.66 -17.50
CA VAL A 928 29.37 -6.54 -16.47
C VAL A 928 30.38 -5.76 -15.66
N ILE A 929 30.30 -5.89 -14.34
CA ILE A 929 31.33 -5.41 -13.41
C ILE A 929 32.07 -6.63 -12.88
N ASN A 930 33.34 -6.79 -13.27
CA ASN A 930 34.20 -7.85 -12.82
C ASN A 930 35.11 -7.33 -11.70
N CYS A 931 35.00 -7.93 -10.51
CA CYS A 931 35.78 -7.54 -9.34
C CYS A 931 36.68 -8.66 -8.80
N ASN A 932 36.93 -9.68 -9.62
CA ASN A 932 37.77 -10.82 -9.28
C ASN A 932 39.25 -10.53 -9.53
#